data_AF-A0A072VKA6-F1
#
_entry.id   AF-A0A072VKA6-F1
#
_cell.length_a   1.000
_cell.length_b   1.000
_cell.length_c   1.000
_cell.angle_alpha   90.00
_cell.angle_beta   90.00
_cell.angle_gamma   90.00
#
_symmetry.space_group_name_H-M   'P 1'
#
loop_
_entity.id
_entity.type
_entity.pdbx_description
1 polymer ?
#
loop_
_entity_poly.entity_id
_entity_poly.type
_entity_poly.pdbx_seq_one_letter_code
_entity_poly.pdbx_strand_id
1 'polypeptide(L)'
;KPGGIIALLDEACMFPRSTNETFAQKLYQTFKNHKRFSKPKLSRSDFTIGHYAGDVTYQTDLFLDKNKDYVVAEHQALLYASTCPFVSGLFVPSPEESSNKSKFSSIGSRFKQQLQALLEILSSTEPHYIRCVKPNNLLKPAIFEHKNVLQQLRCGGVMEAIRISCAGYPTRKTFDEFVDRFGLLAPEALDRSSDEVTACKRILEKVGLKGYQIGKTKVFLRAGQMAELDTCRSEILGKSASIIQRKVRSYLARRSFVSIRLSAIQLQAACRGQLARQVYEGLRQEASSLIIQRCFRMHIARKAYTELYSSAISIQTGMRGMAARCELRFRKQTSAAIIIQSHCRRYLAYHHFKNLKKAAIATQCAWRGKVARRELKNLKMAARETGALQAAKNKLEKQVEDLTLRLQLEKRIRVDMEEAKRRENEKLQSALQEMQLQFKETKSLLQKEREASKREAERVPVIQEVPVVDHGLMEKLTSENEKLKTLVSSLEMKIDETEKRYEEANKISEERLKQALDAESKIIQLKTSMQRLEDKFLDMETENQVLRQQSLLNSSVKTMSEHLSTHVYEKLENGHHMVEDQKAAETQSVTPVKKFGTESDSKLRRSYIERQHENVDALINCVMKNIGFHHGKPVAAFTIYKCLLHWKSFEAERTSVFDRLIQMIGSAIENQDDNDLMAYWLSNTSALLFLLQQSLKSGGSTDSTPVRKPPNPTSLFGRMTMGFRSSPSSANLPAPLEVVRKVDAKYPALLFKQQLTAYVEKIYGILRDNLKKELQSFISLCIQAPRTSKGVLRSGRSFSKDSPMGHWQSIIESLNTLLCTMKENFVPPVLIQKIFSQTFSYINVQLFNSLLLRRDCCTFSNGEYVKAGLAELELWCCQAKEEYAGTSWDELKHIRQAVGFLVIHQKYRISYDEIINDLCPIMSVQQLYRVCTLYWDANYNTRTVSQDVLSSMKVLMAEDSNNAQSDSFLLDDTSSIPFSVDDLSTSLQERDFSEMKPADELLENPAFQFLNE
;
A
#
# COMPACT_ATOMS: atom_id res chain seq x y z
N LYS A 1 -70.50 -36.16 63.33
CA LYS A 1 -69.88 -35.66 62.06
C LYS A 1 -69.99 -36.78 61.02
N PRO A 2 -70.23 -36.50 59.72
CA PRO A 2 -70.10 -37.54 58.70
C PRO A 2 -68.68 -38.11 58.72
N GLY A 3 -68.53 -39.39 58.37
CA GLY A 3 -67.22 -40.04 58.29
C GLY A 3 -66.33 -39.36 57.23
N GLY A 4 -65.03 -39.24 57.51
CA GLY A 4 -64.06 -38.89 56.47
C GLY A 4 -63.89 -40.04 55.47
N ILE A 5 -63.24 -39.79 54.34
CA ILE A 5 -63.08 -40.78 53.25
C ILE A 5 -62.50 -42.11 53.76
N ILE A 6 -61.47 -42.06 54.63
CA ILE A 6 -60.89 -43.26 55.27
C ILE A 6 -61.91 -43.97 56.18
N ALA A 7 -62.64 -43.24 57.02
CA ALA A 7 -63.64 -43.85 57.92
C ALA A 7 -64.80 -44.51 57.14
N LEU A 8 -65.22 -43.94 56.00
CA LEU A 8 -66.20 -44.54 55.11
C LEU A 8 -65.63 -45.75 54.33
N LEU A 9 -64.31 -45.78 54.11
CA LEU A 9 -63.62 -46.93 53.52
C LEU A 9 -63.51 -48.08 54.53
N ASP A 10 -63.14 -47.79 55.77
CA ASP A 10 -63.12 -48.75 56.88
C ASP A 10 -64.51 -49.35 57.10
N GLU A 11 -65.54 -48.51 57.14
CA GLU A 11 -66.94 -48.94 57.26
C GLU A 11 -67.38 -49.80 56.06
N ALA A 12 -66.95 -49.47 54.84
CA ALA A 12 -67.24 -50.29 53.65
C ALA A 12 -66.45 -51.61 53.63
N CYS A 13 -65.25 -51.67 54.21
CA CYS A 13 -64.48 -52.92 54.34
C CYS A 13 -65.16 -53.93 55.27
N MET A 14 -65.96 -53.47 56.24
CA MET A 14 -66.71 -54.29 57.19
C MET A 14 -67.97 -54.95 56.61
N PHE A 15 -68.44 -54.51 55.43
CA PHE A 15 -69.62 -55.09 54.80
C PHE A 15 -69.23 -56.11 53.71
N PRO A 16 -69.55 -57.41 53.87
CA PRO A 16 -69.10 -58.47 52.94
C PRO A 16 -69.75 -58.44 51.55
N ARG A 17 -70.59 -57.45 51.25
CA ARG A 17 -71.19 -57.20 49.93
C ARG A 17 -70.81 -55.83 49.33
N SER A 18 -69.94 -55.05 49.99
CA SER A 18 -69.50 -53.76 49.47
C SER A 18 -68.44 -53.91 48.38
N THR A 19 -68.66 -53.21 47.27
CA THR A 19 -67.74 -53.07 46.13
C THR A 19 -67.14 -51.66 46.07
N ASN A 20 -66.06 -51.50 45.30
CA ASN A 20 -65.51 -50.21 44.84
C ASN A 20 -66.61 -49.24 44.38
N GLU A 21 -67.55 -49.68 43.54
CA GLU A 21 -68.66 -48.86 43.06
C GLU A 21 -69.60 -48.41 44.20
N THR A 22 -69.96 -49.31 45.12
CA THR A 22 -70.84 -48.95 46.26
C THR A 22 -70.17 -47.95 47.19
N PHE A 23 -68.86 -48.08 47.41
CA PHE A 23 -68.06 -47.12 48.17
C PHE A 23 -68.01 -45.76 47.46
N ALA A 24 -67.72 -45.74 46.15
CA ALA A 24 -67.74 -44.52 45.33
C ALA A 24 -69.09 -43.80 45.39
N GLN A 25 -70.20 -44.53 45.26
CA GLN A 25 -71.55 -43.98 45.40
C GLN A 25 -71.79 -43.36 46.78
N LYS A 26 -71.33 -44.03 47.86
CA LYS A 26 -71.41 -43.50 49.23
C LYS A 26 -70.59 -42.22 49.41
N LEU A 27 -69.41 -42.12 48.79
CA LEU A 27 -68.61 -40.89 48.75
C LEU A 27 -69.36 -39.76 48.00
N TYR A 28 -69.91 -40.03 46.80
CA TYR A 28 -70.67 -39.03 46.04
C TYR A 28 -71.88 -38.51 46.83
N GLN A 29 -72.61 -39.38 47.52
CA GLN A 29 -73.75 -39.00 48.37
C GLN A 29 -73.30 -38.15 49.56
N THR A 30 -72.22 -38.54 50.25
CA THR A 30 -71.75 -37.87 51.48
C THR A 30 -71.07 -36.52 51.20
N PHE A 31 -70.33 -36.40 50.10
CA PHE A 31 -69.48 -35.24 49.82
C PHE A 31 -69.95 -34.36 48.65
N LYS A 32 -71.16 -34.58 48.10
CA LYS A 32 -71.74 -33.86 46.94
C LYS A 32 -71.52 -32.33 46.95
N ASN A 33 -71.62 -31.72 48.14
CA ASN A 33 -71.58 -30.26 48.31
C ASN A 33 -70.22 -29.74 48.81
N HIS A 34 -69.19 -30.59 48.91
CA HIS A 34 -67.91 -30.23 49.52
C HIS A 34 -66.92 -29.65 48.50
N LYS A 35 -66.48 -28.40 48.70
CA LYS A 35 -65.67 -27.62 47.72
C LYS A 35 -64.34 -28.27 47.25
N ARG A 36 -63.82 -29.28 47.95
CA ARG A 36 -62.59 -30.02 47.57
C ARG A 36 -62.86 -31.46 47.09
N PHE A 37 -64.11 -31.83 46.80
CA PHE A 37 -64.47 -33.16 46.30
C PHE A 37 -65.32 -33.00 45.04
N SER A 38 -64.98 -33.73 43.99
CA SER A 38 -65.72 -33.70 42.72
C SER A 38 -65.82 -35.10 42.09
N LYS A 39 -66.87 -35.31 41.29
CA LYS A 39 -67.07 -36.55 40.53
C LYS A 39 -66.58 -36.37 39.09
N PRO A 40 -65.67 -37.24 38.59
CA PRO A 40 -65.32 -37.29 37.17
C PRO A 40 -66.53 -37.49 36.26
N LYS A 41 -66.55 -36.82 35.10
CA LYS A 41 -67.72 -36.85 34.19
C LYS A 41 -67.95 -38.20 33.50
N LEU A 42 -66.89 -38.98 33.28
CA LEU A 42 -66.92 -40.21 32.49
C LEU A 42 -66.90 -41.49 33.35
N SER A 43 -66.32 -41.44 34.55
CA SER A 43 -66.20 -42.61 35.42
C SER A 43 -67.40 -42.76 36.37
N ARG A 44 -67.72 -44.01 36.69
CA ARG A 44 -68.79 -44.39 37.63
C ARG A 44 -68.27 -44.67 39.04
N SER A 45 -66.99 -44.98 39.17
CA SER A 45 -66.29 -45.47 40.36
C SER A 45 -65.24 -44.48 40.90
N ASP A 46 -64.63 -43.65 40.06
CA ASP A 46 -63.53 -42.77 40.48
C ASP A 46 -64.02 -41.51 41.20
N PHE A 47 -63.19 -40.91 42.05
CA PHE A 47 -63.46 -39.62 42.68
C PHE A 47 -62.24 -38.69 42.62
N THR A 48 -62.47 -37.38 42.63
CA THR A 48 -61.40 -36.38 42.56
C THR A 48 -61.36 -35.54 43.83
N ILE A 49 -60.17 -35.33 44.38
CA ILE A 49 -59.93 -34.43 45.52
C ILE A 49 -59.08 -33.24 45.06
N GLY A 50 -59.51 -32.04 45.43
CA GLY A 50 -58.71 -30.82 45.30
C GLY A 50 -57.69 -30.71 46.43
N HIS A 51 -56.49 -31.24 46.22
CA HIS A 51 -55.36 -31.14 47.14
C HIS A 51 -54.71 -29.74 47.10
N TYR A 52 -53.68 -29.52 47.92
CA TYR A 52 -52.93 -28.26 47.94
C TYR A 52 -52.21 -27.94 46.62
N ALA A 53 -51.70 -28.97 45.92
CA ALA A 53 -50.98 -28.81 44.67
C ALA A 53 -51.85 -28.85 43.39
N GLY A 54 -53.14 -29.19 43.52
CA GLY A 54 -54.05 -29.40 42.39
C GLY A 54 -55.03 -30.55 42.61
N ASP A 55 -55.86 -30.82 41.61
CA ASP A 55 -56.84 -31.92 41.63
C ASP A 55 -56.17 -33.28 41.35
N VAL A 56 -56.50 -34.28 42.16
CA VAL A 56 -56.04 -35.67 42.01
C VAL A 56 -57.26 -36.59 41.91
N THR A 57 -57.35 -37.36 40.82
CA THR A 57 -58.39 -38.37 40.63
C THR A 57 -57.89 -39.71 41.13
N TYR A 58 -58.65 -40.32 42.04
CA TYR A 58 -58.40 -41.62 42.64
C TYR A 58 -59.34 -42.65 42.02
N GLN A 59 -58.76 -43.73 41.50
CA GLN A 59 -59.50 -44.90 41.06
C GLN A 59 -59.83 -45.78 42.28
N THR A 60 -61.09 -46.11 42.51
CA THR A 60 -61.51 -46.89 43.71
C THR A 60 -61.22 -48.39 43.61
N ASP A 61 -60.63 -48.83 42.51
CA ASP A 61 -60.31 -50.22 42.26
C ASP A 61 -59.26 -50.73 43.26
N LEU A 62 -59.52 -51.89 43.84
CA LEU A 62 -58.74 -52.50 44.94
C LEU A 62 -58.65 -51.65 46.23
N PHE A 63 -59.36 -50.52 46.39
CA PHE A 63 -59.29 -49.71 47.62
C PHE A 63 -59.73 -50.47 48.87
N LEU A 64 -60.79 -51.27 48.77
CA LEU A 64 -61.29 -52.08 49.88
C LEU A 64 -60.27 -53.16 50.26
N ASP A 65 -59.74 -53.88 49.28
CA ASP A 65 -58.86 -55.02 49.52
C ASP A 65 -57.45 -54.60 49.96
N LYS A 66 -56.97 -53.44 49.50
CA LYS A 66 -55.74 -52.81 50.00
C LYS A 66 -55.88 -52.16 51.38
N ASN A 67 -57.08 -51.95 51.90
CA ASN A 67 -57.30 -51.33 53.21
C ASN A 67 -57.54 -52.35 54.34
N LYS A 68 -58.01 -53.57 54.01
CA LYS A 68 -58.20 -54.67 54.96
C LYS A 68 -56.84 -55.15 55.51
N ASP A 69 -56.53 -54.82 56.77
CA ASP A 69 -55.29 -55.24 57.46
C ASP A 69 -55.63 -56.23 58.60
N TYR A 70 -56.43 -57.26 58.29
CA TYR A 70 -56.85 -58.25 59.29
C TYR A 70 -55.78 -59.34 59.45
N VAL A 71 -55.12 -59.34 60.60
CA VAL A 71 -54.28 -60.47 61.03
C VAL A 71 -55.19 -61.51 61.67
N VAL A 72 -55.10 -62.76 61.20
CA VAL A 72 -55.79 -63.90 61.82
C VAL A 72 -55.07 -64.23 63.12
N ALA A 73 -55.75 -64.07 64.26
CA ALA A 73 -55.15 -64.18 65.59
C ALA A 73 -54.57 -65.58 65.86
N GLU A 74 -55.20 -66.61 65.30
CA GLU A 74 -54.77 -68.00 65.32
C GLU A 74 -53.43 -68.20 64.59
N HIS A 75 -53.21 -67.48 63.48
CA HIS A 75 -51.92 -67.50 62.77
C HIS A 75 -50.83 -66.76 63.57
N GLN A 76 -51.18 -65.63 64.20
CA GLN A 76 -50.23 -64.91 65.07
C GLN A 76 -49.84 -65.76 66.30
N ALA A 77 -50.80 -66.44 66.93
CA ALA A 77 -50.55 -67.35 68.04
C ALA A 77 -49.66 -68.55 67.63
N LEU A 78 -49.91 -69.13 66.45
CA LEU A 78 -49.08 -70.19 65.89
C LEU A 78 -47.63 -69.74 65.61
N LEU A 79 -47.45 -68.54 65.07
CA LEU A 79 -46.11 -67.97 64.82
C LEU A 79 -45.40 -67.58 66.12
N TYR A 80 -46.12 -67.07 67.11
CA TYR A 80 -45.59 -66.81 68.46
C TYR A 80 -45.16 -68.10 69.17
N ALA A 81 -45.90 -69.20 68.98
CA ALA A 81 -45.55 -70.53 69.48
C ALA A 81 -44.39 -71.22 68.72
N SER A 82 -43.72 -70.53 67.80
CA SER A 82 -42.55 -71.06 67.08
C SER A 82 -41.38 -71.32 68.02
N THR A 83 -40.70 -72.45 67.82
CA THR A 83 -39.43 -72.79 68.50
C THR A 83 -38.25 -71.95 68.03
N CYS A 84 -38.41 -71.11 66.99
CA CYS A 84 -37.38 -70.18 66.52
C CYS A 84 -37.50 -68.83 67.26
N PRO A 85 -36.52 -68.42 68.09
CA PRO A 85 -36.60 -67.18 68.88
C PRO A 85 -36.77 -65.90 68.05
N PHE A 86 -36.28 -65.89 66.81
CA PHE A 86 -36.47 -64.78 65.88
C PHE A 86 -37.94 -64.66 65.43
N VAL A 87 -38.62 -65.78 65.18
CA VAL A 87 -40.03 -65.77 64.73
C VAL A 87 -40.96 -65.42 65.90
N SER A 88 -40.78 -66.05 67.06
CA SER A 88 -41.61 -65.72 68.23
C SER A 88 -41.40 -64.28 68.71
N GLY A 89 -40.18 -63.74 68.61
CA GLY A 89 -39.87 -62.33 68.89
C GLY A 89 -40.53 -61.30 67.97
N LEU A 90 -40.98 -61.69 66.77
CA LEU A 90 -41.67 -60.79 65.83
C LEU A 90 -43.20 -60.70 66.04
N PHE A 91 -43.81 -61.70 66.69
CA PHE A 91 -45.27 -61.86 66.77
C PHE A 91 -45.83 -61.80 68.20
N VAL A 92 -45.14 -61.08 69.09
CA VAL A 92 -45.51 -60.90 70.51
C VAL A 92 -46.99 -60.47 70.66
N PRO A 93 -47.80 -61.18 71.47
CA PRO A 93 -49.18 -60.77 71.75
C PRO A 93 -49.26 -59.40 72.45
N SER A 94 -50.25 -58.58 72.10
CA SER A 94 -50.49 -57.31 72.78
C SER A 94 -51.20 -57.52 74.13
N PRO A 95 -50.92 -56.70 75.16
CA PRO A 95 -51.44 -56.93 76.51
C PRO A 95 -52.91 -56.52 76.75
N GLU A 96 -53.67 -56.13 75.71
CA GLU A 96 -55.02 -55.53 75.88
C GLU A 96 -56.19 -56.34 75.30
N GLU A 97 -55.98 -57.51 74.67
CA GLU A 97 -57.06 -58.25 73.99
C GLU A 97 -57.81 -59.26 74.88
N SER A 98 -58.35 -58.78 76.00
CA SER A 98 -59.20 -59.57 76.91
C SER A 98 -60.71 -59.45 76.58
N SER A 99 -61.08 -59.28 75.30
CA SER A 99 -62.50 -59.17 74.89
C SER A 99 -62.75 -59.76 73.51
N ASN A 100 -63.78 -60.64 73.40
CA ASN A 100 -64.10 -61.40 72.17
C ASN A 100 -64.78 -60.56 71.07
N LYS A 101 -64.14 -59.46 70.66
CA LYS A 101 -64.49 -58.69 69.46
C LYS A 101 -63.19 -58.26 68.78
N SER A 102 -62.81 -59.00 67.74
CA SER A 102 -61.75 -58.57 66.81
C SER A 102 -62.07 -57.15 66.33
N LYS A 103 -61.23 -56.18 66.72
CA LYS A 103 -61.34 -54.80 66.26
C LYS A 103 -60.78 -54.78 64.84
N PHE A 104 -61.59 -54.37 63.87
CA PHE A 104 -61.16 -54.27 62.48
C PHE A 104 -59.96 -53.30 62.36
N SER A 105 -58.79 -53.87 62.08
CA SER A 105 -57.58 -53.13 61.74
C SER A 105 -57.57 -52.79 60.26
N SER A 106 -57.13 -51.59 59.93
CA SER A 106 -57.01 -51.12 58.55
C SER A 106 -55.73 -50.33 58.31
N ILE A 107 -55.20 -50.43 57.10
CA ILE A 107 -54.00 -49.67 56.72
C ILE A 107 -54.27 -48.16 56.84
N GLY A 108 -55.47 -47.70 56.46
CA GLY A 108 -55.86 -46.29 56.58
C GLY A 108 -55.91 -45.76 58.02
N SER A 109 -56.39 -46.57 58.98
CA SER A 109 -56.43 -46.17 60.39
C SER A 109 -55.04 -46.17 61.05
N ARG A 110 -54.22 -47.20 60.75
CA ARG A 110 -52.83 -47.31 61.19
C ARG A 110 -51.94 -46.20 60.63
N PHE A 111 -52.05 -45.91 59.33
CA PHE A 111 -51.34 -44.80 58.68
C PHE A 111 -51.71 -43.45 59.30
N LYS A 112 -52.99 -43.23 59.62
CA LYS A 112 -53.45 -42.02 60.30
C LYS A 112 -52.82 -41.86 61.70
N GLN A 113 -52.68 -42.93 62.47
CA GLN A 113 -52.01 -42.90 63.78
C GLN A 113 -50.52 -42.55 63.64
N GLN A 114 -49.81 -43.19 62.71
CA GLN A 114 -48.40 -42.91 62.42
C GLN A 114 -48.18 -41.45 61.97
N LEU A 115 -49.06 -40.93 61.10
CA LEU A 115 -49.00 -39.54 60.65
C LEU A 115 -49.28 -38.54 61.78
N GLN A 116 -50.19 -38.86 62.71
CA GLN A 116 -50.47 -38.02 63.88
C GLN A 116 -49.24 -37.92 64.79
N ALA A 117 -48.61 -39.05 65.13
CA ALA A 117 -47.39 -39.07 65.95
C ALA A 117 -46.23 -38.32 65.28
N LEU A 118 -46.07 -38.42 63.96
CA LEU A 118 -45.08 -37.65 63.20
C LEU A 118 -45.36 -36.14 63.25
N LEU A 119 -46.63 -35.72 63.14
CA LEU A 119 -47.00 -34.31 63.23
C LEU A 119 -46.77 -33.74 64.64
N GLU A 120 -47.01 -34.54 65.69
CA GLU A 120 -46.73 -34.15 67.08
C GLU A 120 -45.23 -33.91 67.28
N ILE A 121 -44.37 -34.86 66.85
CA ILE A 121 -42.90 -34.72 66.89
C ILE A 121 -42.43 -33.47 66.11
N LEU A 122 -42.96 -33.25 64.90
CA LEU A 122 -42.59 -32.07 64.10
C LEU A 122 -43.04 -30.77 64.78
N SER A 123 -44.22 -30.76 65.43
CA SER A 123 -44.77 -29.57 66.09
C SER A 123 -44.02 -29.14 67.36
N SER A 124 -43.22 -30.03 67.97
CA SER A 124 -42.31 -29.69 69.08
C SER A 124 -40.94 -29.16 68.62
N THR A 125 -40.72 -28.97 67.32
CA THR A 125 -39.44 -28.54 66.73
C THR A 125 -39.60 -27.33 65.82
N GLU A 126 -38.51 -26.62 65.51
CA GLU A 126 -38.52 -25.58 64.47
C GLU A 126 -38.32 -26.21 63.08
N PRO A 127 -39.29 -26.09 62.14
CA PRO A 127 -39.21 -26.78 60.86
C PRO A 127 -38.44 -25.98 59.80
N HIS A 128 -37.27 -26.46 59.41
CA HIS A 128 -36.53 -25.95 58.25
C HIS A 128 -36.91 -26.72 56.97
N TYR A 129 -37.17 -26.00 55.87
CA TYR A 129 -37.71 -26.60 54.64
C TYR A 129 -36.70 -26.63 53.48
N ILE A 130 -36.23 -27.82 53.14
CA ILE A 130 -35.52 -28.10 51.88
C ILE A 130 -36.53 -28.66 50.86
N ARG A 131 -36.32 -28.35 49.56
CA ARG A 131 -37.14 -28.82 48.44
C ARG A 131 -36.25 -29.31 47.30
N CYS A 132 -36.01 -30.62 47.27
CA CYS A 132 -35.25 -31.26 46.21
C CYS A 132 -36.08 -31.31 44.90
N VAL A 133 -35.41 -31.13 43.76
CA VAL A 133 -36.03 -31.15 42.42
C VAL A 133 -35.12 -31.94 41.48
N LYS A 134 -35.67 -32.94 40.78
CA LYS A 134 -34.99 -33.73 39.75
C LYS A 134 -34.96 -32.92 38.44
N PRO A 135 -33.80 -32.49 37.92
CA PRO A 135 -33.73 -31.57 36.77
C PRO A 135 -34.05 -32.26 35.44
N ASN A 136 -33.73 -33.54 35.30
CA ASN A 136 -34.06 -34.38 34.14
C ASN A 136 -34.22 -35.84 34.57
N ASN A 137 -34.98 -36.63 33.80
CA ASN A 137 -35.25 -38.01 34.15
C ASN A 137 -34.08 -38.96 33.90
N LEU A 138 -33.20 -38.61 32.95
CA LEU A 138 -32.02 -39.37 32.54
C LEU A 138 -30.83 -39.29 33.52
N LEU A 139 -30.94 -38.51 34.60
CA LEU A 139 -29.88 -38.27 35.60
C LEU A 139 -28.56 -37.70 35.04
N LYS A 140 -28.61 -37.05 33.87
CA LYS A 140 -27.41 -36.48 33.21
C LYS A 140 -27.11 -35.05 33.70
N PRO A 141 -25.83 -34.63 33.75
CA PRO A 141 -25.47 -33.23 34.02
C PRO A 141 -25.99 -32.30 32.91
N ALA A 142 -26.17 -31.02 33.23
CA ALA A 142 -26.58 -29.92 32.34
C ALA A 142 -27.94 -30.06 31.59
N ILE A 143 -28.66 -31.19 31.66
CA ILE A 143 -29.98 -31.35 31.03
C ILE A 143 -31.09 -30.84 31.97
N PHE A 144 -32.01 -30.03 31.45
CA PHE A 144 -33.14 -29.46 32.21
C PHE A 144 -34.51 -29.68 31.51
N GLU A 145 -35.31 -30.60 32.04
CA GLU A 145 -36.63 -30.98 31.53
C GLU A 145 -37.72 -30.06 32.10
N HIS A 146 -37.83 -28.86 31.52
CA HIS A 146 -38.76 -27.79 31.90
C HIS A 146 -40.16 -28.26 32.33
N LYS A 147 -40.81 -29.19 31.60
CA LYS A 147 -42.14 -29.72 31.93
C LYS A 147 -42.14 -30.51 33.25
N ASN A 148 -41.13 -31.37 33.45
CA ASN A 148 -41.02 -32.24 34.61
C ASN A 148 -40.59 -31.44 35.85
N VAL A 149 -39.73 -30.43 35.68
CA VAL A 149 -39.38 -29.49 36.76
C VAL A 149 -40.57 -28.61 37.15
N LEU A 150 -41.31 -28.05 36.20
CA LEU A 150 -42.51 -27.24 36.49
C LEU A 150 -43.57 -28.05 37.24
N GLN A 151 -43.78 -29.32 36.88
CA GLN A 151 -44.70 -30.19 37.60
C GLN A 151 -44.22 -30.46 39.03
N GLN A 152 -42.94 -30.74 39.25
CA GLN A 152 -42.36 -30.88 40.59
C GLN A 152 -42.50 -29.61 41.44
N LEU A 153 -42.30 -28.42 40.86
CA LEU A 153 -42.44 -27.14 41.57
C LEU A 153 -43.90 -26.82 41.96
N ARG A 154 -44.88 -27.33 41.20
CA ARG A 154 -46.30 -27.31 41.57
C ARG A 154 -46.58 -28.30 42.70
N CYS A 155 -46.18 -29.56 42.54
CA CYS A 155 -46.37 -30.62 43.54
C CYS A 155 -45.69 -30.30 44.89
N GLY A 156 -44.50 -29.69 44.88
CA GLY A 156 -43.76 -29.27 46.07
C GLY A 156 -44.25 -27.98 46.74
N GLY A 157 -45.29 -27.34 46.21
CA GLY A 157 -45.90 -26.11 46.75
C GLY A 157 -45.15 -24.80 46.46
N VAL A 158 -44.03 -24.85 45.75
CA VAL A 158 -43.13 -23.70 45.55
C VAL A 158 -43.82 -22.57 44.78
N MET A 159 -44.58 -22.92 43.74
CA MET A 159 -45.34 -21.94 42.95
C MET A 159 -46.39 -21.18 43.77
N GLU A 160 -47.01 -21.83 44.75
CA GLU A 160 -48.04 -21.24 45.60
C GLU A 160 -47.42 -20.34 46.68
N ALA A 161 -46.28 -20.74 47.25
CA ALA A 161 -45.49 -19.87 48.12
C ALA A 161 -45.00 -18.60 47.41
N ILE A 162 -44.55 -18.72 46.15
CA ILE A 162 -44.20 -17.56 45.30
C ILE A 162 -45.44 -16.68 45.05
N ARG A 163 -46.60 -17.27 44.72
CA ARG A 163 -47.85 -16.53 44.48
C ARG A 163 -48.26 -15.69 45.71
N ILE A 164 -48.14 -16.25 46.91
CA ILE A 164 -48.44 -15.55 48.17
C ILE A 164 -47.41 -14.43 48.42
N SER A 165 -46.12 -14.69 48.19
CA SER A 165 -45.06 -13.66 48.33
C SER A 165 -45.28 -12.46 47.39
N CYS A 166 -45.64 -12.72 46.13
CA CYS A 166 -45.91 -11.70 45.12
C CYS A 166 -47.16 -10.84 45.39
N ALA A 167 -48.12 -11.32 46.19
CA ALA A 167 -49.29 -10.54 46.61
C ALA A 167 -48.95 -9.47 47.68
N GLY A 168 -47.83 -9.64 48.38
CA GLY A 168 -47.27 -8.66 49.31
C GLY A 168 -46.25 -7.74 48.64
N TYR A 169 -45.08 -7.64 49.23
CA TYR A 169 -43.94 -6.86 48.74
C TYR A 169 -42.73 -7.79 48.49
N PRO A 170 -42.65 -8.41 47.30
CA PRO A 170 -41.55 -9.31 46.94
C PRO A 170 -40.24 -8.54 46.73
N THR A 171 -40.31 -7.31 46.19
CA THR A 171 -39.14 -6.51 45.84
C THR A 171 -38.82 -5.52 46.96
N ARG A 172 -37.58 -5.56 47.46
CA ARG A 172 -37.12 -4.81 48.64
C ARG A 172 -35.71 -4.29 48.36
N LYS A 173 -35.48 -2.98 48.49
CA LYS A 173 -34.19 -2.32 48.23
C LYS A 173 -33.84 -1.36 49.36
N THR A 174 -32.56 -1.18 49.70
CA THR A 174 -32.15 -0.06 50.57
C THR A 174 -32.39 1.27 49.89
N PHE A 175 -32.27 2.37 50.64
CA PHE A 175 -32.46 3.70 50.06
C PHE A 175 -31.33 4.04 49.09
N ASP A 176 -30.07 3.81 49.45
CA ASP A 176 -28.89 3.86 48.58
C ASP A 176 -29.08 3.10 47.26
N GLU A 177 -29.36 1.78 47.31
CA GLU A 177 -29.58 0.96 46.10
C GLU A 177 -30.74 1.45 45.21
N PHE A 178 -31.69 2.19 45.79
CA PHE A 178 -32.83 2.76 45.07
C PHE A 178 -32.48 4.14 44.47
N VAL A 179 -31.81 5.00 45.24
CA VAL A 179 -31.40 6.35 44.83
C VAL A 179 -30.31 6.29 43.76
N ASP A 180 -29.30 5.41 43.89
CA ASP A 180 -28.26 5.23 42.88
C ASP A 180 -28.84 4.77 41.53
N ARG A 181 -29.82 3.86 41.55
CA ARG A 181 -30.45 3.32 40.33
C ARG A 181 -31.42 4.30 39.68
N PHE A 182 -32.22 5.00 40.48
CA PHE A 182 -33.39 5.77 40.02
C PHE A 182 -33.33 7.29 40.27
N GLY A 183 -32.25 7.82 40.85
CA GLY A 183 -32.05 9.26 41.05
C GLY A 183 -32.15 10.09 39.76
N LEU A 184 -31.76 9.50 38.63
CA LEU A 184 -31.94 10.08 37.29
C LEU A 184 -33.40 10.46 36.95
N LEU A 185 -34.39 9.81 37.58
CA LEU A 185 -35.81 10.14 37.40
C LEU A 185 -36.16 11.50 38.04
N ALA A 186 -35.55 11.80 39.19
CA ALA A 186 -35.76 13.03 39.95
C ALA A 186 -34.42 13.67 40.37
N PRO A 187 -33.69 14.34 39.45
CA PRO A 187 -32.45 15.04 39.80
C PRO A 187 -32.64 16.10 40.90
N GLU A 188 -33.84 16.68 41.01
CA GLU A 188 -34.22 17.65 42.06
C GLU A 188 -34.43 16.98 43.45
N ALA A 189 -34.32 15.65 43.52
CA ALA A 189 -34.31 14.88 44.76
C ALA A 189 -32.89 14.57 45.26
N LEU A 190 -31.85 14.82 44.45
CA LEU A 190 -30.45 14.50 44.75
C LEU A 190 -29.65 15.66 45.38
N ASP A 191 -30.33 16.77 45.71
CA ASP A 191 -29.70 17.91 46.39
C ASP A 191 -29.12 17.49 47.74
N ARG A 192 -27.88 17.94 48.02
CA ARG A 192 -27.03 17.52 49.17
C ARG A 192 -27.59 17.77 50.58
N SER A 193 -28.83 18.26 50.69
CA SER A 193 -29.54 18.52 51.94
C SER A 193 -30.75 17.59 52.16
N SER A 194 -31.08 16.70 51.22
CA SER A 194 -32.19 15.75 51.39
C SER A 194 -31.76 14.51 52.15
N ASP A 195 -32.54 14.15 53.16
CA ASP A 195 -32.57 12.82 53.74
C ASP A 195 -32.93 11.77 52.66
N GLU A 196 -32.31 10.59 52.72
CA GLU A 196 -32.45 9.49 51.77
C GLU A 196 -33.90 9.01 51.66
N VAL A 197 -34.62 8.93 52.79
CA VAL A 197 -36.04 8.57 52.83
C VAL A 197 -36.89 9.56 52.04
N THR A 198 -36.51 10.84 52.10
CA THR A 198 -37.16 11.95 51.39
C THR A 198 -36.79 11.95 49.90
N ALA A 199 -35.55 11.60 49.53
CA ALA A 199 -35.15 11.42 48.15
C ALA A 199 -35.94 10.26 47.48
N CYS A 200 -36.05 9.11 48.15
CA CYS A 200 -36.87 7.98 47.68
C CYS A 200 -38.34 8.36 47.46
N LYS A 201 -38.95 9.13 48.37
CA LYS A 201 -40.32 9.65 48.22
C LYS A 201 -40.46 10.49 46.95
N ARG A 202 -39.61 11.51 46.78
CA ARG A 202 -39.63 12.41 45.62
C ARG A 202 -39.49 11.66 44.29
N ILE A 203 -38.60 10.66 44.22
CA ILE A 203 -38.44 9.80 43.03
C ILE A 203 -39.76 9.07 42.72
N LEU A 204 -40.36 8.42 43.72
CA LEU A 204 -41.59 7.63 43.56
C LEU A 204 -42.83 8.50 43.25
N GLU A 205 -42.91 9.67 43.85
CA GLU A 205 -43.96 10.68 43.63
C GLU A 205 -43.86 11.29 42.23
N LYS A 206 -42.66 11.63 41.75
CA LYS A 206 -42.44 12.16 40.40
C LYS A 206 -42.74 11.16 39.28
N VAL A 207 -42.60 9.86 39.56
CA VAL A 207 -43.04 8.77 38.68
C VAL A 207 -44.56 8.50 38.80
N GLY A 208 -45.21 8.97 39.87
CA GLY A 208 -46.64 8.74 40.12
C GLY A 208 -46.98 7.31 40.54
N LEU A 209 -45.98 6.54 41.00
CA LEU A 209 -46.11 5.11 41.30
C LEU A 209 -47.09 4.87 42.46
N LYS A 210 -48.05 3.95 42.32
CA LYS A 210 -49.09 3.70 43.34
C LYS A 210 -48.91 2.37 44.06
N GLY A 211 -49.01 2.39 45.39
CA GLY A 211 -49.05 1.19 46.22
C GLY A 211 -47.68 0.61 46.60
N TYR A 212 -46.63 1.42 46.57
CA TYR A 212 -45.36 1.14 47.26
C TYR A 212 -45.49 1.35 48.78
N GLN A 213 -44.48 0.96 49.55
CA GLN A 213 -44.30 1.32 50.96
C GLN A 213 -42.84 1.67 51.26
N ILE A 214 -42.62 2.49 52.29
CA ILE A 214 -41.28 2.93 52.73
C ILE A 214 -41.12 2.52 54.19
N GLY A 215 -40.16 1.65 54.47
CA GLY A 215 -39.81 1.19 55.81
C GLY A 215 -38.79 2.11 56.50
N LYS A 216 -38.09 1.59 57.51
CA LYS A 216 -37.04 2.34 58.24
C LYS A 216 -35.70 2.43 57.49
N THR A 217 -35.41 1.47 56.60
CA THR A 217 -34.12 1.36 55.89
C THR A 217 -34.26 0.87 54.44
N LYS A 218 -35.50 0.61 53.98
CA LYS A 218 -35.79 -0.03 52.69
C LYS A 218 -37.08 0.46 52.05
N VAL A 219 -37.08 0.59 50.73
CA VAL A 219 -38.28 0.72 49.88
C VAL A 219 -38.84 -0.68 49.62
N PHE A 220 -40.16 -0.81 49.71
CA PHE A 220 -40.92 -2.04 49.47
C PHE A 220 -41.84 -1.83 48.26
N LEU A 221 -41.65 -2.66 47.23
CA LEU A 221 -42.34 -2.58 45.96
C LEU A 221 -43.11 -3.87 45.68
N ARG A 222 -44.28 -3.72 45.05
CA ARG A 222 -45.11 -4.83 44.55
C ARG A 222 -44.50 -5.41 43.28
N ALA A 223 -44.97 -6.59 42.88
CA ALA A 223 -44.62 -7.15 41.57
C ALA A 223 -44.99 -6.16 40.43
N GLY A 224 -44.18 -6.11 39.37
CA GLY A 224 -44.34 -5.18 38.24
C GLY A 224 -43.64 -3.83 38.43
N GLN A 225 -43.79 -3.19 39.59
CA GLN A 225 -43.37 -1.80 39.84
C GLN A 225 -41.88 -1.49 39.55
N MET A 226 -40.97 -2.45 39.74
CA MET A 226 -39.55 -2.27 39.38
C MET A 226 -39.35 -2.09 37.87
N ALA A 227 -40.14 -2.80 37.05
CA ALA A 227 -40.09 -2.69 35.58
C ALA A 227 -40.75 -1.38 35.10
N GLU A 228 -41.76 -0.87 35.80
CA GLU A 228 -42.32 0.47 35.54
C GLU A 228 -41.24 1.55 35.73
N LEU A 229 -40.51 1.50 36.86
CA LEU A 229 -39.39 2.42 37.16
C LEU A 229 -38.25 2.30 36.13
N ASP A 230 -37.84 1.08 35.77
CA ASP A 230 -36.82 0.86 34.73
C ASP A 230 -37.27 1.33 33.33
N THR A 231 -38.58 1.26 33.03
CA THR A 231 -39.15 1.78 31.78
C THR A 231 -39.07 3.31 31.74
N CYS A 232 -39.51 4.01 32.79
CA CYS A 232 -39.37 5.47 32.89
C CYS A 232 -37.90 5.92 32.83
N ARG A 233 -36.98 5.15 33.42
CA ARG A 233 -35.52 5.39 33.36
C ARG A 233 -35.00 5.28 31.93
N SER A 234 -35.45 4.27 31.20
CA SER A 234 -35.09 4.04 29.79
C SER A 234 -35.62 5.15 28.88
N GLU A 235 -36.84 5.65 29.12
CA GLU A 235 -37.39 6.79 28.39
C GLU A 235 -36.56 8.08 28.58
N ILE A 236 -36.13 8.40 29.80
CA ILE A 236 -35.34 9.60 30.07
C ILE A 236 -33.97 9.50 29.39
N LEU A 237 -33.31 8.34 29.47
CA LEU A 237 -32.05 8.08 28.76
C LEU A 237 -32.21 8.24 27.24
N GLY A 238 -33.28 7.70 26.65
CA GLY A 238 -33.60 7.85 25.22
C GLY A 238 -33.87 9.31 24.80
N LYS A 239 -34.54 10.08 25.65
CA LYS A 239 -34.77 11.53 25.44
C LYS A 239 -33.46 12.33 25.50
N SER A 240 -32.60 12.05 26.47
CA SER A 240 -31.26 12.67 26.58
C SER A 240 -30.36 12.33 25.37
N ALA A 241 -30.29 11.05 24.98
CA ALA A 241 -29.56 10.62 23.79
C ALA A 241 -30.07 11.32 22.52
N SER A 242 -31.39 11.50 22.39
CA SER A 242 -32.00 12.22 21.26
C SER A 242 -31.60 13.70 21.20
N ILE A 243 -31.36 14.35 22.35
CA ILE A 243 -30.88 15.75 22.42
C ILE A 243 -29.41 15.83 21.98
N ILE A 244 -28.56 14.94 22.48
CA ILE A 244 -27.13 14.86 22.11
C ILE A 244 -27.00 14.57 20.61
N GLN A 245 -27.68 13.53 20.11
CA GLN A 245 -27.69 13.18 18.68
C GLN A 245 -28.18 14.34 17.80
N ARG A 246 -29.18 15.12 18.24
CA ARG A 246 -29.65 16.31 17.50
C ARG A 246 -28.54 17.35 17.38
N LYS A 247 -27.84 17.66 18.47
CA LYS A 247 -26.72 18.62 18.47
C LYS A 247 -25.56 18.16 17.59
N VAL A 248 -25.15 16.89 17.71
CA VAL A 248 -24.08 16.30 16.89
C VAL A 248 -24.44 16.28 15.41
N ARG A 249 -25.66 15.86 15.04
CA ARG A 249 -26.14 15.87 13.64
C ARG A 249 -26.15 17.29 13.05
N SER A 250 -26.61 18.29 13.81
CA SER A 250 -26.55 19.71 13.37
C SER A 250 -25.11 20.23 13.24
N TYR A 251 -24.19 19.83 14.12
CA TYR A 251 -22.76 20.18 14.00
C TYR A 251 -22.14 19.57 12.74
N LEU A 252 -22.32 18.27 12.50
CA LEU A 252 -21.79 17.57 11.33
C LEU A 252 -22.36 18.13 10.02
N ALA A 253 -23.67 18.40 9.96
CA ALA A 253 -24.31 19.03 8.81
C ALA A 253 -23.75 20.44 8.55
N ARG A 254 -23.54 21.25 9.60
CA ARG A 254 -22.92 22.58 9.48
C ARG A 254 -21.46 22.49 9.01
N ARG A 255 -20.69 21.51 9.50
CA ARG A 255 -19.29 21.28 9.08
C ARG A 255 -19.21 20.90 7.59
N SER A 256 -20.09 19.99 7.15
CA SER A 256 -20.21 19.60 5.74
C SER A 256 -20.59 20.79 4.84
N PHE A 257 -21.63 21.55 5.22
CA PHE A 257 -22.04 22.75 4.49
C PHE A 257 -20.92 23.80 4.36
N VAL A 258 -20.18 24.06 5.44
CA VAL A 258 -19.03 25.00 5.40
C VAL A 258 -17.94 24.51 4.45
N SER A 259 -17.62 23.20 4.47
CA SER A 259 -16.65 22.60 3.56
C SER A 259 -17.06 22.78 2.08
N ILE A 260 -18.29 22.37 1.73
CA ILE A 260 -18.85 22.52 0.38
C ILE A 260 -18.85 23.99 -0.06
N ARG A 261 -19.19 24.93 0.83
CA ARG A 261 -19.16 26.36 0.53
C ARG A 261 -17.75 26.88 0.25
N LEU A 262 -16.72 26.39 0.95
CA LEU A 262 -15.33 26.77 0.69
C LEU A 262 -14.85 26.24 -0.66
N SER A 263 -15.13 24.97 -1.00
CA SER A 263 -14.82 24.40 -2.31
C SER A 263 -15.51 25.15 -3.45
N ALA A 264 -16.78 25.55 -3.27
CA ALA A 264 -17.51 26.36 -4.24
C ALA A 264 -16.89 27.76 -4.43
N ILE A 265 -16.43 28.41 -3.35
CA ILE A 265 -15.73 29.70 -3.42
C ILE A 265 -14.39 29.58 -4.15
N GLN A 266 -13.62 28.50 -3.88
CA GLN A 266 -12.36 28.20 -4.58
C GLN A 266 -12.60 27.98 -6.09
N LEU A 267 -13.62 27.20 -6.46
CA LEU A 267 -13.99 26.98 -7.86
C LEU A 267 -14.38 28.31 -8.54
N GLN A 268 -15.21 29.14 -7.89
CA GLN A 268 -15.58 30.46 -8.42
C GLN A 268 -14.36 31.39 -8.59
N ALA A 269 -13.39 31.35 -7.67
CA ALA A 269 -12.15 32.11 -7.80
C ALA A 269 -11.30 31.62 -8.99
N ALA A 270 -11.18 30.30 -9.16
CA ALA A 270 -10.48 29.71 -10.30
C ALA A 270 -11.14 30.07 -11.65
N CYS A 271 -12.47 30.01 -11.74
CA CYS A 271 -13.21 30.42 -12.94
C CYS A 271 -13.04 31.92 -13.25
N ARG A 272 -13.13 32.80 -12.24
CA ARG A 272 -12.86 34.25 -12.41
C ARG A 272 -11.42 34.50 -12.90
N GLY A 273 -10.44 33.79 -12.33
CA GLY A 273 -9.05 33.86 -12.78
C GLY A 273 -8.86 33.37 -14.22
N GLN A 274 -9.55 32.30 -14.63
CA GLN A 274 -9.45 31.78 -16.00
C GLN A 274 -10.07 32.72 -17.03
N LEU A 275 -11.22 33.36 -16.71
CA LEU A 275 -11.81 34.40 -17.55
C LEU A 275 -10.85 35.59 -17.73
N ALA A 276 -10.21 36.05 -16.65
CA ALA A 276 -9.22 37.12 -16.72
C ALA A 276 -8.00 36.74 -17.60
N ARG A 277 -7.53 35.49 -17.54
CA ARG A 277 -6.48 34.99 -18.44
C ARG A 277 -6.93 34.99 -19.90
N GLN A 278 -8.15 34.54 -20.21
CA GLN A 278 -8.67 34.53 -21.58
C GLN A 278 -8.78 35.95 -22.18
N VAL A 279 -9.20 36.94 -21.38
CA VAL A 279 -9.20 38.35 -21.80
C VAL A 279 -7.78 38.86 -22.07
N TYR A 280 -6.82 38.54 -21.19
CA TYR A 280 -5.41 38.91 -21.37
C TYR A 280 -4.75 38.23 -22.58
N GLU A 281 -5.09 36.96 -22.85
CA GLU A 281 -4.65 36.21 -24.03
C GLU A 281 -5.09 36.93 -25.32
N GLY A 282 -6.35 37.38 -25.39
CA GLY A 282 -6.87 38.17 -26.51
C GLY A 282 -6.11 39.49 -26.70
N LEU A 283 -5.96 40.29 -25.65
CA LEU A 283 -5.20 41.54 -25.68
C LEU A 283 -3.73 41.34 -26.12
N ARG A 284 -3.10 40.23 -25.69
CA ARG A 284 -1.74 39.85 -26.10
C ARG A 284 -1.67 39.46 -27.57
N GLN A 285 -2.68 38.76 -28.10
CA GLN A 285 -2.77 38.41 -29.53
C GLN A 285 -2.98 39.65 -30.39
N GLU A 286 -3.86 40.58 -29.99
CA GLU A 286 -4.06 41.87 -30.65
C GLU A 286 -2.78 42.71 -30.69
N ALA A 287 -2.10 42.86 -29.54
CA ALA A 287 -0.83 43.58 -29.46
C ALA A 287 0.26 42.95 -30.35
N SER A 288 0.33 41.62 -30.39
CA SER A 288 1.26 40.88 -31.26
C SER A 288 0.97 41.12 -32.75
N SER A 289 -0.32 41.08 -33.13
CA SER A 289 -0.77 41.39 -34.50
C SER A 289 -0.40 42.82 -34.91
N LEU A 290 -0.63 43.80 -34.02
CA LEU A 290 -0.28 45.21 -34.27
C LEU A 290 1.23 45.41 -34.42
N ILE A 291 2.06 44.73 -33.64
CA ILE A 291 3.53 44.77 -33.77
C ILE A 291 3.96 44.20 -35.13
N ILE A 292 3.45 43.02 -35.52
CA ILE A 292 3.77 42.40 -36.82
C ILE A 292 3.35 43.31 -37.98
N GLN A 293 2.12 43.84 -37.96
CA GLN A 293 1.62 44.77 -38.96
C GLN A 293 2.47 46.05 -39.06
N ARG A 294 2.84 46.64 -37.92
CA ARG A 294 3.73 47.82 -37.84
C ARG A 294 5.09 47.52 -38.48
N CYS A 295 5.74 46.43 -38.07
CA CYS A 295 7.07 46.06 -38.55
C CYS A 295 7.07 45.73 -40.05
N PHE A 296 6.03 45.06 -40.55
CA PHE A 296 5.86 44.74 -41.97
C PHE A 296 5.65 46.01 -42.82
N ARG A 297 4.74 46.90 -42.41
CA ARG A 297 4.51 48.20 -43.09
C ARG A 297 5.79 49.05 -43.12
N MET A 298 6.52 49.11 -42.01
CA MET A 298 7.83 49.78 -41.91
C MET A 298 8.87 49.16 -42.86
N HIS A 299 8.95 47.82 -42.93
CA HIS A 299 9.89 47.13 -43.82
C HIS A 299 9.60 47.43 -45.30
N ILE A 300 8.34 47.36 -45.74
CA ILE A 300 7.96 47.69 -47.12
C ILE A 300 8.34 49.13 -47.48
N ALA A 301 7.98 50.10 -46.62
CA ALA A 301 8.31 51.51 -46.86
C ALA A 301 9.82 51.75 -46.93
N ARG A 302 10.60 51.13 -46.02
CA ARG A 302 12.06 51.24 -46.02
C ARG A 302 12.69 50.58 -47.24
N LYS A 303 12.19 49.42 -47.68
CA LYS A 303 12.65 48.71 -48.88
C LYS A 303 12.45 49.57 -50.12
N ALA A 304 11.23 50.05 -50.37
CA ALA A 304 10.91 50.90 -51.51
C ALA A 304 11.74 52.20 -51.56
N TYR A 305 11.95 52.85 -50.40
CA TYR A 305 12.85 54.00 -50.31
C TYR A 305 14.31 53.65 -50.64
N THR A 306 14.81 52.51 -50.15
CA THR A 306 16.19 52.08 -50.38
C THR A 306 16.44 51.73 -51.85
N GLU A 307 15.48 51.08 -52.52
CA GLU A 307 15.52 50.75 -53.96
C GLU A 307 15.48 52.01 -54.83
N LEU A 308 14.66 53.00 -54.47
CA LEU A 308 14.63 54.31 -55.14
C LEU A 308 15.94 55.07 -54.95
N TYR A 309 16.50 55.06 -53.74
CA TYR A 309 17.76 55.72 -53.38
C TYR A 309 18.98 55.10 -54.10
N SER A 310 19.09 53.77 -54.16
CA SER A 310 20.16 53.08 -54.90
C SER A 310 20.04 53.32 -56.41
N SER A 311 18.82 53.37 -56.94
CA SER A 311 18.56 53.72 -58.34
C SER A 311 18.99 55.16 -58.66
N ALA A 312 18.62 56.13 -57.80
CA ALA A 312 19.00 57.52 -57.94
C ALA A 312 20.53 57.72 -57.87
N ILE A 313 21.23 57.05 -56.95
CA ILE A 313 22.70 57.08 -56.87
C ILE A 313 23.34 56.47 -58.11
N SER A 314 22.81 55.35 -58.62
CA SER A 314 23.33 54.70 -59.84
C SER A 314 23.22 55.62 -61.06
N ILE A 315 22.09 56.33 -61.19
CA ILE A 315 21.92 57.37 -62.23
C ILE A 315 22.87 58.55 -62.01
N GLN A 316 22.95 59.11 -60.79
CA GLN A 316 23.82 60.26 -60.50
C GLN A 316 25.31 59.97 -60.71
N THR A 317 25.78 58.79 -60.31
CA THR A 317 27.18 58.36 -60.52
C THR A 317 27.47 58.14 -62.01
N GLY A 318 26.54 57.53 -62.75
CA GLY A 318 26.59 57.43 -64.21
C GLY A 318 26.68 58.80 -64.90
N MET A 319 25.84 59.76 -64.49
CA MET A 319 25.83 61.13 -65.01
C MET A 319 27.12 61.90 -64.69
N ARG A 320 27.62 61.83 -63.44
CA ARG A 320 28.89 62.45 -63.05
C ARG A 320 30.06 61.87 -63.84
N GLY A 321 30.10 60.55 -64.01
CA GLY A 321 31.10 59.87 -64.83
C GLY A 321 31.00 60.23 -66.32
N MET A 322 29.79 60.45 -66.85
CA MET A 322 29.59 60.93 -68.21
C MET A 322 30.10 62.36 -68.39
N ALA A 323 29.74 63.28 -67.49
CA ALA A 323 30.20 64.68 -67.53
C ALA A 323 31.74 64.77 -67.52
N ALA A 324 32.40 64.04 -66.61
CA ALA A 324 33.87 63.97 -66.56
C ALA A 324 34.50 63.41 -67.85
N ARG A 325 33.87 62.41 -68.48
CA ARG A 325 34.32 61.86 -69.78
C ARG A 325 34.11 62.84 -70.94
N CYS A 326 33.05 63.64 -70.92
CA CYS A 326 32.82 64.69 -71.92
C CYS A 326 33.86 65.82 -71.79
N GLU A 327 34.11 66.29 -70.57
CA GLU A 327 35.15 67.29 -70.29
C GLU A 327 36.56 66.81 -70.70
N LEU A 328 36.91 65.57 -70.37
CA LEU A 328 38.17 64.96 -70.82
C LEU A 328 38.25 64.85 -72.36
N ARG A 329 37.14 64.54 -73.04
CA ARG A 329 37.08 64.49 -74.50
C ARG A 329 37.29 65.87 -75.12
N PHE A 330 36.65 66.90 -74.58
CA PHE A 330 36.82 68.29 -75.01
C PHE A 330 38.29 68.71 -74.85
N ARG A 331 38.90 68.54 -73.67
CA ARG A 331 40.33 68.84 -73.44
C ARG A 331 41.27 68.12 -74.41
N LYS A 332 41.00 66.84 -74.74
CA LYS A 332 41.77 66.09 -75.75
C LYS A 332 41.60 66.69 -77.16
N GLN A 333 40.40 67.11 -77.55
CA GLN A 333 40.15 67.79 -78.82
C GLN A 333 40.86 69.15 -78.89
N THR A 334 40.81 69.96 -77.82
CA THR A 334 41.53 71.24 -77.74
C THR A 334 43.05 71.04 -77.85
N SER A 335 43.60 70.06 -77.13
CA SER A 335 45.03 69.71 -77.19
C SER A 335 45.46 69.27 -78.60
N ALA A 336 44.69 68.40 -79.25
CA ALA A 336 44.94 68.00 -80.64
C ALA A 336 44.87 69.20 -81.61
N ALA A 337 43.91 70.11 -81.44
CA ALA A 337 43.82 71.33 -82.24
C ALA A 337 45.05 72.25 -82.06
N ILE A 338 45.54 72.42 -80.82
CA ILE A 338 46.76 73.19 -80.52
C ILE A 338 47.99 72.55 -81.20
N ILE A 339 48.11 71.21 -81.21
CA ILE A 339 49.19 70.50 -81.89
C ILE A 339 49.12 70.70 -83.41
N ILE A 340 47.93 70.62 -84.02
CA ILE A 340 47.74 70.87 -85.46
C ILE A 340 48.08 72.32 -85.81
N GLN A 341 47.63 73.28 -84.99
CA GLN A 341 47.93 74.71 -85.15
C GLN A 341 49.43 75.00 -85.03
N SER A 342 50.14 74.38 -84.09
CA SER A 342 51.59 74.58 -83.91
C SER A 342 52.39 74.00 -85.09
N HIS A 343 52.02 72.82 -85.59
CA HIS A 343 52.59 72.23 -86.81
C HIS A 343 52.33 73.10 -88.04
N CYS A 344 51.14 73.69 -88.19
CA CYS A 344 50.82 74.60 -89.28
C CYS A 344 51.64 75.89 -89.21
N ARG A 345 51.74 76.53 -88.04
CA ARG A 345 52.60 77.71 -87.81
C ARG A 345 54.07 77.41 -88.13
N ARG A 346 54.58 76.25 -87.70
CA ARG A 346 55.94 75.77 -88.02
C ARG A 346 56.15 75.60 -89.53
N TYR A 347 55.17 75.03 -90.23
CA TYR A 347 55.22 74.86 -91.68
C TYR A 347 55.23 76.20 -92.44
N LEU A 348 54.39 77.15 -92.05
CA LEU A 348 54.35 78.49 -92.66
C LEU A 348 55.69 79.23 -92.49
N ALA A 349 56.28 79.21 -91.30
CA ALA A 349 57.60 79.80 -91.05
C ALA A 349 58.71 79.15 -91.89
N TYR A 350 58.73 77.81 -91.96
CA TYR A 350 59.67 77.06 -92.81
C TYR A 350 59.50 77.37 -94.30
N HIS A 351 58.26 77.48 -94.78
CA HIS A 351 57.95 77.82 -96.18
C HIS A 351 58.40 79.24 -96.52
N HIS A 352 58.15 80.20 -95.62
CA HIS A 352 58.63 81.58 -95.78
C HIS A 352 60.17 81.64 -95.85
N PHE A 353 60.88 81.00 -94.91
CA PHE A 353 62.34 80.90 -94.94
C PHE A 353 62.88 80.24 -96.23
N LYS A 354 62.23 79.17 -96.70
CA LYS A 354 62.60 78.47 -97.95
C LYS A 354 62.46 79.38 -99.18
N ASN A 355 61.42 80.22 -99.23
CA ASN A 355 61.24 81.20 -100.30
C ASN A 355 62.21 82.37 -100.20
N LEU A 356 62.50 82.86 -98.99
CA LEU A 356 63.46 83.93 -98.76
C LEU A 356 64.90 83.48 -99.13
N LYS A 357 65.26 82.22 -98.84
CA LYS A 357 66.50 81.58 -99.32
C LYS A 357 66.55 81.48 -100.86
N LYS A 358 65.45 81.08 -101.52
CA LYS A 358 65.37 81.06 -103.00
C LYS A 358 65.58 82.46 -103.59
N ALA A 359 64.91 83.47 -103.05
CA ALA A 359 65.03 84.85 -103.51
C ALA A 359 66.46 85.40 -103.32
N ALA A 360 67.07 85.17 -102.16
CA ALA A 360 68.47 85.55 -101.90
C ALA A 360 69.45 84.92 -102.90
N ILE A 361 69.30 83.62 -103.20
CA ILE A 361 70.14 82.93 -104.20
C ILE A 361 69.92 83.52 -105.60
N ALA A 362 68.67 83.79 -106.01
CA ALA A 362 68.37 84.39 -107.31
C ALA A 362 69.01 85.78 -107.45
N THR A 363 68.89 86.64 -106.43
CA THR A 363 69.51 87.98 -106.40
C THR A 363 71.04 87.90 -106.41
N GLN A 364 71.65 86.96 -105.67
CA GLN A 364 73.10 86.73 -105.70
C GLN A 364 73.59 86.27 -107.08
N CYS A 365 72.87 85.38 -107.76
CA CYS A 365 73.20 84.94 -109.11
C CYS A 365 73.04 86.07 -110.14
N ALA A 366 71.97 86.87 -110.04
CA ALA A 366 71.78 88.05 -110.88
C ALA A 366 72.87 89.11 -110.67
N TRP A 367 73.31 89.32 -109.42
CA TRP A 367 74.41 90.23 -109.10
C TRP A 367 75.75 89.74 -109.66
N ARG A 368 76.11 88.46 -109.46
CA ARG A 368 77.30 87.85 -110.08
C ARG A 368 77.29 87.98 -111.60
N GLY A 369 76.14 87.72 -112.24
CA GLY A 369 75.96 87.94 -113.68
C GLY A 369 76.08 89.41 -114.13
N LYS A 370 75.69 90.37 -113.28
CA LYS A 370 75.84 91.81 -113.55
C LYS A 370 77.31 92.25 -113.47
N VAL A 371 78.11 91.68 -112.56
CA VAL A 371 79.55 91.95 -112.45
C VAL A 371 80.30 91.46 -113.70
N ALA A 372 80.13 90.19 -114.08
CA ALA A 372 80.80 89.61 -115.27
C ALA A 372 80.46 90.35 -116.57
N ARG A 373 79.21 90.83 -116.74
CA ARG A 373 78.81 91.67 -117.89
C ARG A 373 79.48 93.04 -117.90
N ARG A 374 79.93 93.55 -116.74
CA ARG A 374 80.64 94.83 -116.61
C ARG A 374 82.10 94.69 -117.05
N GLU A 375 82.77 93.61 -116.64
CA GLU A 375 84.13 93.25 -117.07
C GLU A 375 84.19 93.04 -118.59
N LEU A 376 83.24 92.30 -119.15
CA LEU A 376 83.11 92.11 -120.61
C LEU A 376 82.96 93.43 -121.38
N LYS A 377 82.30 94.44 -120.79
CA LYS A 377 82.16 95.77 -121.41
C LYS A 377 83.48 96.54 -121.40
N ASN A 378 84.25 96.45 -120.32
CA ASN A 378 85.57 97.09 -120.22
C ASN A 378 86.56 96.50 -121.24
N LEU A 379 86.62 95.16 -121.36
CA LEU A 379 87.46 94.47 -122.35
C LEU A 379 87.11 94.86 -123.80
N LYS A 380 85.82 95.13 -124.09
CA LYS A 380 85.37 95.59 -125.41
C LYS A 380 85.65 97.08 -125.70
N MET A 381 86.07 97.87 -124.73
CA MET A 381 86.55 99.25 -124.95
C MET A 381 88.00 99.24 -125.43
N ALA A 382 88.89 98.53 -124.71
CA ALA A 382 90.32 98.43 -125.03
C ALA A 382 90.60 97.90 -126.45
N ALA A 383 89.74 97.02 -126.97
CA ALA A 383 89.85 96.46 -128.32
C ALA A 383 89.56 97.46 -129.47
N ARG A 384 89.21 98.72 -129.20
CA ARG A 384 88.92 99.74 -130.24
C ARG A 384 90.08 100.69 -130.53
N GLU A 385 91.00 100.87 -129.59
CA GLU A 385 92.08 101.87 -129.70
C GLU A 385 93.21 101.41 -130.64
N THR A 386 93.40 100.10 -130.79
CA THR A 386 94.37 99.49 -131.73
C THR A 386 94.06 99.77 -133.20
N GLY A 387 92.81 100.12 -133.56
CA GLY A 387 92.43 100.42 -134.95
C GLY A 387 93.04 101.72 -135.51
N ALA A 388 93.34 102.70 -134.64
CA ALA A 388 93.83 104.01 -135.08
C ALA A 388 95.31 103.99 -135.53
N LEU A 389 96.12 103.11 -134.94
CA LEU A 389 97.56 103.00 -135.23
C LEU A 389 97.85 102.50 -136.66
N GLN A 390 97.01 101.61 -137.20
CA GLN A 390 97.20 101.06 -138.55
C GLN A 390 97.07 102.13 -139.64
N ALA A 391 96.20 103.13 -139.45
CA ALA A 391 95.95 104.19 -140.42
C ALA A 391 97.08 105.24 -140.52
N ALA A 392 97.88 105.40 -139.45
CA ALA A 392 99.01 106.31 -139.45
C ALA A 392 100.18 105.78 -140.29
N LYS A 393 100.42 104.47 -140.28
CA LYS A 393 101.56 103.81 -140.94
C LYS A 393 101.57 104.07 -142.46
N ASN A 394 100.45 103.77 -143.11
CA ASN A 394 100.30 103.86 -144.58
C ASN A 394 100.48 105.30 -145.13
N LYS A 395 100.51 106.32 -144.25
CA LYS A 395 100.72 107.72 -144.63
C LYS A 395 102.20 108.13 -144.67
N LEU A 396 103.08 107.45 -143.93
CA LEU A 396 104.53 107.68 -144.02
C LEU A 396 105.16 106.99 -145.23
N GLU A 397 104.69 105.78 -145.58
CA GLU A 397 105.30 104.97 -146.65
C GLU A 397 105.34 105.73 -148.01
N LYS A 398 104.31 106.53 -148.33
CA LYS A 398 104.28 107.40 -149.52
C LYS A 398 105.20 108.64 -149.49
N GLN A 399 105.81 108.99 -148.36
CA GLN A 399 106.77 110.09 -148.29
C GLN A 399 108.22 109.64 -148.55
N VAL A 400 108.46 108.32 -148.61
CA VAL A 400 109.80 107.74 -148.84
C VAL A 400 110.13 107.62 -150.34
N GLU A 401 109.13 107.38 -151.18
CA GLU A 401 109.31 107.22 -152.64
C GLU A 401 109.83 108.50 -153.32
N ASP A 402 109.25 109.67 -153.00
CA ASP A 402 109.60 110.98 -153.61
C ASP A 402 111.04 111.46 -153.27
N LEU A 403 111.55 111.09 -152.10
CA LEU A 403 112.89 111.46 -151.65
C LEU A 403 114.01 110.57 -152.21
N THR A 404 113.69 109.37 -152.69
CA THR A 404 114.72 108.36 -153.02
C THR A 404 115.37 108.57 -154.39
N LEU A 405 114.59 108.98 -155.42
CA LEU A 405 115.10 109.08 -156.80
C LEU A 405 115.73 110.44 -157.15
N ARG A 406 115.54 111.48 -156.33
CA ARG A 406 116.27 112.76 -156.47
C ARG A 406 117.76 112.65 -156.11
N LEU A 407 118.20 111.55 -155.48
CA LEU A 407 119.53 111.43 -154.91
C LEU A 407 120.62 111.16 -155.97
N GLN A 408 120.62 110.00 -156.63
CA GLN A 408 121.85 109.51 -157.33
C GLN A 408 121.79 109.48 -158.86
N LEU A 409 121.17 110.51 -159.43
CA LEU A 409 121.67 111.15 -160.67
C LEU A 409 123.21 111.37 -160.58
N GLU A 410 123.66 111.71 -159.37
CA GLU A 410 125.05 111.85 -158.88
C GLU A 410 126.01 110.70 -159.24
N LYS A 411 125.55 109.45 -159.44
CA LYS A 411 126.46 108.30 -159.65
C LYS A 411 126.56 107.79 -161.08
N ARG A 412 126.04 108.54 -162.07
CA ARG A 412 126.36 108.32 -163.49
C ARG A 412 127.87 108.47 -163.80
N ILE A 413 128.64 109.02 -162.85
CA ILE A 413 130.11 109.19 -162.86
C ILE A 413 130.88 107.86 -162.63
N ARG A 414 130.24 106.76 -162.18
CA ARG A 414 130.93 105.46 -161.94
C ARG A 414 130.85 104.44 -163.08
N VAL A 415 130.39 104.85 -164.26
CA VAL A 415 130.49 104.02 -165.48
C VAL A 415 131.95 103.75 -165.84
N ASP A 416 132.82 104.74 -165.61
CA ASP A 416 134.24 104.72 -166.00
C ASP A 416 135.15 103.99 -164.98
N MET A 417 134.57 103.19 -164.07
CA MET A 417 135.28 102.15 -163.29
C MET A 417 134.96 100.76 -163.84
N GLU A 418 135.04 100.70 -165.17
CA GLU A 418 135.37 99.53 -165.98
C GLU A 418 136.22 98.48 -165.24
N GLU A 419 135.78 97.22 -165.37
CA GLU A 419 136.65 96.03 -165.54
C GLU A 419 137.65 95.64 -164.43
N ALA A 420 137.77 96.43 -163.36
CA ALA A 420 138.76 96.41 -162.30
C ALA A 420 139.30 95.02 -161.86
N LYS A 421 138.43 94.15 -161.31
CA LYS A 421 138.90 92.91 -160.64
C LYS A 421 137.94 91.72 -160.67
N ARG A 422 137.89 91.12 -161.85
CA ARG A 422 137.48 89.73 -162.14
C ARG A 422 138.37 88.65 -161.45
N ARG A 423 138.85 88.86 -160.21
CA ARG A 423 140.01 88.13 -159.63
C ARG A 423 140.06 87.82 -158.11
N GLU A 424 139.04 88.14 -157.30
CA GLU A 424 138.87 87.57 -155.94
C GLU A 424 137.41 87.09 -155.79
N ASN A 425 137.04 85.82 -156.00
CA ASN A 425 137.75 84.54 -156.17
C ASN A 425 137.97 83.69 -154.90
N GLU A 426 136.98 82.84 -154.62
CA GLU A 426 137.14 81.42 -154.23
C GLU A 426 137.74 81.05 -152.85
N LYS A 427 137.99 81.96 -151.91
CA LYS A 427 138.66 81.59 -150.64
C LYS A 427 137.82 81.75 -149.36
N LEU A 428 137.50 80.57 -148.78
CA LEU A 428 137.18 80.30 -147.36
C LEU A 428 135.80 80.84 -146.89
N GLN A 429 134.77 80.03 -146.63
CA GLN A 429 134.67 78.55 -146.56
C GLN A 429 135.53 77.90 -145.45
N SER A 430 135.59 78.47 -144.25
CA SER A 430 136.21 77.80 -143.09
C SER A 430 135.61 78.22 -141.75
N ALA A 431 135.58 77.24 -140.84
CA ALA A 431 135.25 77.29 -139.41
C ALA A 431 133.81 77.72 -139.00
N LEU A 432 133.15 77.15 -137.98
CA LEU A 432 133.13 75.86 -137.25
C LEU A 432 132.58 76.18 -135.84
N GLN A 433 131.57 75.43 -135.37
CA GLN A 433 131.46 74.91 -133.97
C GLN A 433 131.30 75.92 -132.79
N GLU A 434 130.85 75.58 -131.56
CA GLU A 434 130.12 74.44 -130.95
C GLU A 434 129.75 74.78 -129.46
N MET A 435 129.18 73.85 -128.67
CA MET A 435 128.55 74.04 -127.33
C MET A 435 127.24 74.87 -127.33
N GLN A 436 126.01 74.39 -127.09
CA GLN A 436 125.44 73.11 -126.59
C GLN A 436 125.35 72.91 -125.04
N LEU A 437 124.22 72.31 -124.58
CA LEU A 437 123.91 71.71 -123.23
C LEU A 437 123.66 72.66 -122.01
N GLN A 438 122.90 72.36 -120.92
CA GLN A 438 121.78 71.43 -120.49
C GLN A 438 121.37 71.79 -118.99
N PHE A 439 120.33 71.34 -118.24
CA PHE A 439 119.01 70.64 -118.39
C PHE A 439 118.18 70.65 -117.05
N LYS A 440 116.86 70.31 -117.06
CA LYS A 440 116.05 69.59 -115.99
C LYS A 440 115.79 70.25 -114.58
N GLU A 441 114.85 69.85 -113.67
CA GLU A 441 113.70 68.87 -113.63
C GLU A 441 112.44 69.28 -112.74
N THR A 442 111.76 68.37 -111.98
CA THR A 442 110.30 68.43 -111.57
C THR A 442 109.84 67.63 -110.28
N LYS A 443 108.51 67.57 -109.92
CA LYS A 443 107.71 66.56 -109.07
C LYS A 443 107.72 66.60 -107.50
N SER A 444 106.92 65.85 -106.66
CA SER A 444 105.51 65.28 -106.55
C SER A 444 105.36 64.29 -105.32
N LEU A 445 104.25 63.75 -104.71
CA LEU A 445 102.76 63.92 -104.64
C LEU A 445 102.01 62.93 -103.62
N LEU A 446 100.92 63.37 -102.91
CA LEU A 446 99.66 62.61 -102.50
C LEU A 446 99.61 61.49 -101.37
N GLN A 447 98.44 60.74 -101.28
CA GLN A 447 98.01 59.52 -100.49
C GLN A 447 97.27 59.67 -99.10
N LYS A 448 96.59 58.67 -98.44
CA LYS A 448 95.47 57.67 -98.69
C LYS A 448 95.25 56.69 -97.45
N GLU A 449 94.28 55.74 -97.26
CA GLU A 449 92.80 55.52 -97.48
C GLU A 449 92.26 54.13 -96.92
N ARG A 450 90.91 53.91 -96.72
CA ARG A 450 90.10 52.61 -96.76
C ARG A 450 90.13 51.52 -95.61
N GLU A 451 89.21 50.51 -95.42
CA GLU A 451 87.71 50.28 -95.59
C GLU A 451 87.15 48.87 -95.05
N ALA A 452 85.81 48.72 -94.86
CA ALA A 452 84.92 47.51 -95.06
C ALA A 452 84.69 46.32 -94.02
N SER A 453 83.88 45.26 -94.35
CA SER A 453 82.41 45.07 -94.00
C SER A 453 81.72 43.67 -94.26
N LYS A 454 80.72 43.27 -93.41
CA LYS A 454 79.44 42.47 -93.64
C LYS A 454 79.34 40.92 -93.95
N ARG A 455 78.11 40.36 -93.69
CA ARG A 455 77.44 39.03 -93.98
C ARG A 455 77.35 38.02 -92.79
N GLU A 456 76.41 37.04 -92.59
CA GLU A 456 75.08 36.68 -93.20
C GLU A 456 74.03 36.03 -92.20
N ALA A 457 73.27 34.94 -92.50
CA ALA A 457 72.02 34.51 -91.76
C ALA A 457 71.59 32.98 -91.70
N GLU A 458 70.57 32.68 -90.84
CA GLU A 458 69.55 31.56 -90.81
C GLU A 458 69.50 30.51 -89.62
N ARG A 459 68.26 30.25 -89.10
CA ARG A 459 67.68 29.08 -88.33
C ARG A 459 67.73 28.92 -86.78
N VAL A 460 66.56 28.46 -86.26
CA VAL A 460 66.26 27.59 -85.07
C VAL A 460 66.28 28.22 -83.63
N PRO A 461 65.48 27.72 -82.62
CA PRO A 461 64.96 28.57 -81.53
C PRO A 461 65.00 28.02 -80.05
N VAL A 462 64.43 28.80 -79.13
CA VAL A 462 63.82 28.44 -77.79
C VAL A 462 64.74 28.32 -76.53
N ILE A 463 64.24 28.90 -75.41
CA ILE A 463 64.56 28.70 -73.97
C ILE A 463 65.74 29.49 -73.29
N GLN A 464 65.48 29.92 -72.03
CA GLN A 464 66.38 30.40 -70.94
C GLN A 464 67.20 31.73 -71.10
N GLU A 465 67.47 32.54 -70.05
CA GLU A 465 66.88 32.69 -68.69
C GLU A 465 67.25 34.07 -68.06
N VAL A 466 67.04 34.24 -66.74
CA VAL A 466 67.44 35.37 -65.85
C VAL A 466 66.66 36.70 -66.00
N PRO A 467 65.54 36.86 -65.26
CA PRO A 467 65.03 38.17 -64.84
C PRO A 467 65.78 38.67 -63.59
N VAL A 468 65.74 39.99 -63.31
CA VAL A 468 66.30 40.60 -62.09
C VAL A 468 65.27 41.52 -61.43
N VAL A 469 64.43 40.96 -60.55
CA VAL A 469 63.51 41.68 -59.64
C VAL A 469 63.36 40.88 -58.34
N ASP A 470 63.37 41.58 -57.20
CA ASP A 470 63.01 41.18 -55.83
C ASP A 470 63.09 39.69 -55.39
N HIS A 471 63.98 39.41 -54.43
CA HIS A 471 63.68 38.45 -53.36
C HIS A 471 64.37 38.85 -52.03
N GLY A 472 63.64 38.75 -50.91
CA GLY A 472 64.18 39.06 -49.58
C GLY A 472 63.13 39.41 -48.52
N LEU A 473 62.01 40.05 -48.90
CA LEU A 473 60.90 40.36 -47.98
C LEU A 473 59.76 39.31 -48.04
N MET A 474 59.61 38.62 -49.18
CA MET A 474 58.56 37.63 -49.43
C MET A 474 58.62 36.41 -48.48
N GLU A 475 59.79 35.82 -48.26
CA GLU A 475 59.90 34.51 -47.56
C GLU A 475 59.50 34.56 -46.08
N LYS A 476 59.70 35.70 -45.41
CA LYS A 476 59.23 35.86 -44.03
C LYS A 476 57.70 35.93 -44.00
N LEU A 477 57.10 36.76 -44.86
CA LEU A 477 55.65 36.91 -44.96
C LEU A 477 54.94 35.63 -45.42
N THR A 478 55.51 34.83 -46.32
CA THR A 478 54.92 33.52 -46.68
C THR A 478 55.02 32.52 -45.52
N SER A 479 56.12 32.52 -44.76
CA SER A 479 56.29 31.64 -43.59
C SER A 479 55.35 31.95 -42.43
N GLU A 480 54.97 33.22 -42.24
CA GLU A 480 53.93 33.60 -41.27
C GLU A 480 52.52 33.34 -41.80
N ASN A 481 52.26 33.56 -43.09
CA ASN A 481 50.95 33.27 -43.69
C ASN A 481 50.59 31.77 -43.60
N GLU A 482 51.50 30.83 -43.88
CA GLU A 482 51.18 29.40 -43.70
C GLU A 482 51.03 29.00 -42.22
N LYS A 483 51.75 29.65 -41.29
CA LYS A 483 51.52 29.43 -39.84
C LYS A 483 50.16 29.95 -39.38
N LEU A 484 49.71 31.09 -39.91
CA LEU A 484 48.37 31.62 -39.65
C LEU A 484 47.28 30.74 -40.29
N LYS A 485 47.49 30.28 -41.52
CA LYS A 485 46.54 29.46 -42.29
C LYS A 485 46.37 28.06 -41.70
N THR A 486 47.46 27.44 -41.24
CA THR A 486 47.41 26.18 -40.47
C THR A 486 46.76 26.36 -39.09
N LEU A 487 46.97 27.50 -38.42
CA LEU A 487 46.27 27.83 -37.16
C LEU A 487 44.76 28.06 -37.38
N VAL A 488 44.37 28.78 -38.43
CA VAL A 488 42.96 29.01 -38.81
C VAL A 488 42.28 27.68 -39.12
N SER A 489 42.87 26.83 -39.97
CA SER A 489 42.35 25.49 -40.25
C SER A 489 42.22 24.62 -38.99
N SER A 490 43.16 24.74 -38.04
CA SER A 490 43.09 24.04 -36.74
C SER A 490 41.99 24.58 -35.81
N LEU A 491 41.60 25.84 -35.97
CA LEU A 491 40.50 26.46 -35.22
C LEU A 491 39.14 26.18 -35.86
N GLU A 492 39.04 26.23 -37.20
CA GLU A 492 37.85 25.84 -37.97
C GLU A 492 37.46 24.40 -37.66
N MET A 493 38.41 23.44 -37.75
CA MET A 493 38.16 22.04 -37.37
C MET A 493 37.71 21.87 -35.91
N LYS A 494 38.19 22.71 -34.99
CA LYS A 494 37.77 22.66 -33.58
C LYS A 494 36.39 23.26 -33.36
N ILE A 495 36.01 24.29 -34.13
CA ILE A 495 34.67 24.86 -34.11
C ILE A 495 33.68 23.80 -34.60
N ASP A 496 33.90 23.20 -35.77
CA ASP A 496 33.09 22.10 -36.33
C ASP A 496 32.95 20.93 -35.33
N GLU A 497 34.04 20.54 -34.66
CA GLU A 497 34.02 19.45 -33.68
C GLU A 497 33.25 19.83 -32.40
N THR A 498 33.32 21.09 -31.95
CA THR A 498 32.50 21.56 -30.82
C THR A 498 31.04 21.74 -31.18
N GLU A 499 30.71 22.16 -32.40
CA GLU A 499 29.34 22.33 -32.87
C GLU A 499 28.63 20.97 -32.98
N LYS A 500 29.29 19.95 -33.55
CA LYS A 500 28.80 18.57 -33.53
C LYS A 500 28.56 18.03 -32.12
N ARG A 501 29.52 18.19 -31.20
CA ARG A 501 29.36 17.75 -29.80
C ARG A 501 28.21 18.48 -29.11
N TYR A 502 27.93 19.74 -29.48
CA TYR A 502 26.79 20.49 -28.97
C TYR A 502 25.46 19.97 -29.54
N GLU A 503 25.36 19.67 -30.84
CA GLU A 503 24.18 19.05 -31.45
C GLU A 503 23.90 17.65 -30.87
N GLU A 504 24.92 16.82 -30.71
CA GLU A 504 24.83 15.49 -30.08
C GLU A 504 24.35 15.59 -28.63
N ALA A 505 24.91 16.51 -27.85
CA ALA A 505 24.49 16.75 -26.46
C ALA A 505 23.04 17.29 -26.39
N ASN A 506 22.64 18.21 -27.27
CA ASN A 506 21.28 18.73 -27.33
C ASN A 506 20.27 17.61 -27.65
N LYS A 507 20.58 16.77 -28.66
CA LYS A 507 19.73 15.63 -29.04
C LYS A 507 19.56 14.61 -27.90
N ILE A 508 20.64 14.29 -27.18
CA ILE A 508 20.58 13.43 -25.98
C ILE A 508 19.73 14.08 -24.87
N SER A 509 19.75 15.42 -24.75
CA SER A 509 18.91 16.14 -23.79
C SER A 509 17.42 16.09 -24.14
N GLU A 510 17.08 16.20 -25.43
CA GLU A 510 15.70 16.08 -25.93
C GLU A 510 15.16 14.65 -25.75
N GLU A 511 15.97 13.63 -26.02
CA GLU A 511 15.60 12.22 -25.78
C GLU A 511 15.38 11.94 -24.28
N ARG A 512 16.23 12.49 -23.39
CA ARG A 512 16.03 12.40 -21.93
C ARG A 512 14.79 13.15 -21.45
N LEU A 513 14.52 14.34 -21.97
CA LEU A 513 13.31 15.10 -21.65
C LEU A 513 12.05 14.34 -22.05
N LYS A 514 12.06 13.69 -23.22
CA LYS A 514 10.97 12.84 -23.68
C LYS A 514 10.76 11.61 -22.79
N GLN A 515 11.84 10.94 -22.37
CA GLN A 515 11.77 9.82 -21.42
C GLN A 515 11.22 10.26 -20.04
N ALA A 516 11.57 11.46 -19.57
CA ALA A 516 11.05 12.02 -18.32
C ALA A 516 9.53 12.29 -18.39
N LEU A 517 9.04 12.86 -19.50
CA LEU A 517 7.61 13.10 -19.73
C LEU A 517 6.81 11.78 -19.84
N ASP A 518 7.35 10.76 -20.50
CA ASP A 518 6.76 9.41 -20.55
C ASP A 518 6.73 8.73 -19.17
N ALA A 519 7.70 9.02 -18.29
CA ALA A 519 7.71 8.53 -16.92
C ALA A 519 6.69 9.27 -16.03
N GLU A 520 6.61 10.60 -16.13
CA GLU A 520 5.61 11.42 -15.43
C GLU A 520 4.18 11.02 -15.82
N SER A 521 3.93 10.81 -17.11
CA SER A 521 2.68 10.25 -17.65
C SER A 521 2.28 8.93 -16.97
N LYS A 522 3.23 7.98 -16.87
CA LYS A 522 3.02 6.70 -16.19
C LYS A 522 2.78 6.86 -14.68
N ILE A 523 3.46 7.79 -14.02
CA ILE A 523 3.26 8.07 -12.59
C ILE A 523 1.86 8.65 -12.34
N ILE A 524 1.38 9.57 -13.19
CA ILE A 524 0.01 10.12 -13.11
C ILE A 524 -1.04 9.01 -13.35
N GLN A 525 -0.79 8.11 -14.30
CA GLN A 525 -1.66 6.97 -14.58
C GLN A 525 -1.67 5.96 -13.43
N LEU A 526 -0.52 5.67 -12.82
CA LEU A 526 -0.41 4.81 -11.65
C LEU A 526 -1.13 5.42 -10.44
N LYS A 527 -0.91 6.71 -10.17
CA LYS A 527 -1.58 7.46 -9.08
C LYS A 527 -3.10 7.49 -9.23
N THR A 528 -3.62 7.68 -10.45
CA THR A 528 -5.08 7.60 -10.69
C THR A 528 -5.62 6.17 -10.63
N SER A 529 -4.81 5.13 -10.88
CA SER A 529 -5.21 3.74 -10.62
C SER A 529 -5.21 3.41 -9.11
N MET A 530 -4.27 3.96 -8.35
CA MET A 530 -4.18 3.81 -6.89
C MET A 530 -5.34 4.50 -6.18
N GLN A 531 -5.67 5.75 -6.56
CA GLN A 531 -6.83 6.47 -6.02
C GLN A 531 -8.13 5.68 -6.23
N ARG A 532 -8.35 5.13 -7.44
CA ARG A 532 -9.50 4.27 -7.75
C ARG A 532 -9.51 2.91 -7.04
N LEU A 533 -8.39 2.51 -6.44
CA LEU A 533 -8.31 1.32 -5.59
C LEU A 533 -8.65 1.69 -4.15
N GLU A 534 -8.12 2.81 -3.65
CA GLU A 534 -8.47 3.40 -2.34
C GLU A 534 -9.98 3.68 -2.25
N ASP A 535 -10.57 4.34 -3.25
CA ASP A 535 -12.00 4.62 -3.34
C ASP A 535 -12.83 3.32 -3.22
N LYS A 536 -12.41 2.26 -3.94
CA LYS A 536 -13.06 0.93 -3.91
C LYS A 536 -12.89 0.19 -2.59
N PHE A 537 -11.75 0.34 -1.92
CA PHE A 537 -11.56 -0.21 -0.58
C PHE A 537 -12.50 0.49 0.42
N LEU A 538 -12.67 1.81 0.30
CA LEU A 538 -13.60 2.57 1.11
C LEU A 538 -15.05 2.11 0.88
N ASP A 539 -15.48 1.99 -0.39
CA ASP A 539 -16.80 1.49 -0.76
C ASP A 539 -17.03 0.07 -0.18
N MET A 540 -16.10 -0.85 -0.41
CA MET A 540 -16.13 -2.24 0.09
C MET A 540 -16.16 -2.33 1.62
N GLU A 541 -15.47 -1.42 2.32
CA GLU A 541 -15.51 -1.33 3.78
C GLU A 541 -16.89 -0.83 4.25
N THR A 542 -17.49 0.17 3.59
CA THR A 542 -18.84 0.61 3.92
C THR A 542 -19.90 -0.45 3.64
N GLU A 543 -19.80 -1.21 2.53
CA GLU A 543 -20.67 -2.38 2.29
C GLU A 543 -20.51 -3.43 3.39
N ASN A 544 -19.28 -3.72 3.83
CA ASN A 544 -19.04 -4.63 4.96
C ASN A 544 -19.66 -4.13 6.28
N GLN A 545 -19.57 -2.83 6.57
CA GLN A 545 -20.21 -2.24 7.75
C GLN A 545 -21.74 -2.31 7.66
N VAL A 546 -22.33 -2.05 6.49
CA VAL A 546 -23.78 -2.18 6.25
C VAL A 546 -24.24 -3.64 6.36
N LEU A 547 -23.50 -4.60 5.79
CA LEU A 547 -23.81 -6.03 5.90
C LEU A 547 -23.73 -6.52 7.35
N ARG A 548 -22.73 -6.08 8.12
CA ARG A 548 -22.63 -6.37 9.57
C ARG A 548 -23.81 -5.77 10.35
N GLN A 549 -24.26 -4.55 10.02
CA GLN A 549 -25.45 -3.95 10.65
C GLN A 549 -26.75 -4.68 10.25
N GLN A 550 -26.91 -5.09 8.99
CA GLN A 550 -28.07 -5.89 8.56
C GLN A 550 -28.10 -7.28 9.20
N SER A 551 -26.94 -7.93 9.37
CA SER A 551 -26.80 -9.19 10.10
C SER A 551 -27.27 -9.06 11.56
N LEU A 552 -26.90 -7.98 12.24
CA LEU A 552 -27.31 -7.69 13.63
C LEU A 552 -28.80 -7.32 13.79
N LEU A 553 -29.45 -6.82 12.73
CA LEU A 553 -30.88 -6.44 12.78
C LEU A 553 -31.84 -7.60 12.44
N ASN A 554 -31.39 -8.60 11.68
CA ASN A 554 -32.26 -9.66 11.17
C ASN A 554 -32.48 -10.85 12.13
N SER A 555 -31.87 -10.86 13.32
CA SER A 555 -32.06 -11.93 14.32
C SER A 555 -33.37 -11.80 15.12
N SER A 556 -34.52 -11.80 14.45
CA SER A 556 -35.85 -11.76 15.08
C SER A 556 -36.77 -12.91 14.62
N VAL A 557 -36.53 -14.11 15.14
CA VAL A 557 -37.43 -15.25 14.93
C VAL A 557 -38.73 -15.02 15.71
N LYS A 558 -39.74 -14.45 15.05
CA LYS A 558 -41.10 -14.33 15.56
C LYS A 558 -42.09 -15.05 14.64
N THR A 559 -42.87 -15.92 15.26
CA THR A 559 -43.99 -16.70 14.69
C THR A 559 -44.81 -16.02 13.60
N MET A 560 -45.09 -16.78 12.54
CA MET A 560 -46.41 -16.76 11.90
C MET A 560 -46.93 -18.18 11.72
N SER A 561 -48.22 -18.36 11.98
CA SER A 561 -49.04 -19.53 11.68
C SER A 561 -50.25 -19.06 10.87
N GLU A 562 -50.92 -20.00 10.20
CA GLU A 562 -52.16 -19.79 9.43
C GLU A 562 -52.06 -18.88 8.18
N HIS A 563 -52.83 -19.08 7.09
CA HIS A 563 -54.03 -19.93 6.91
C HIS A 563 -54.20 -20.39 5.43
N LEU A 564 -55.00 -21.46 5.23
CA LEU A 564 -55.76 -21.85 4.01
C LEU A 564 -55.02 -22.60 2.86
N SER A 565 -55.56 -23.67 2.23
CA SER A 565 -56.79 -24.46 2.51
C SER A 565 -56.76 -25.94 2.03
N THR A 566 -57.23 -26.83 2.92
CA THR A 566 -58.01 -28.09 2.79
C THR A 566 -58.30 -28.75 1.42
N HIS A 567 -58.00 -30.06 1.30
CA HIS A 567 -58.95 -31.20 1.05
C HIS A 567 -58.15 -32.54 0.98
N VAL A 568 -58.16 -33.41 1.99
CA VAL A 568 -59.16 -34.46 2.34
C VAL A 568 -59.21 -35.65 1.36
N TYR A 569 -58.66 -36.79 1.79
CA TYR A 569 -59.34 -38.10 1.79
C TYR A 569 -58.78 -38.96 2.96
N GLU A 570 -59.50 -40.01 3.36
CA GLU A 570 -59.32 -40.67 4.67
C GLU A 570 -58.53 -42.00 4.69
N LYS A 571 -58.21 -42.41 5.94
CA LYS A 571 -58.33 -43.77 6.56
C LYS A 571 -57.08 -44.65 6.78
N LEU A 572 -56.96 -45.07 8.05
CA LEU A 572 -56.49 -46.38 8.57
C LEU A 572 -54.99 -46.75 8.39
N GLU A 573 -54.29 -47.36 9.35
CA GLU A 573 -54.52 -47.55 10.80
C GLU A 573 -53.21 -47.95 11.53
N ASN A 574 -53.21 -47.89 12.87
CA ASN A 574 -52.43 -48.68 13.87
C ASN A 574 -50.94 -49.06 13.65
N GLY A 575 -50.12 -48.84 14.70
CA GLY A 575 -48.74 -49.35 14.77
C GLY A 575 -47.96 -48.81 15.98
N HIS A 576 -48.24 -49.32 17.19
CA HIS A 576 -47.69 -48.81 18.46
C HIS A 576 -46.77 -49.83 19.16
N HIS A 577 -45.86 -49.29 20.00
CA HIS A 577 -45.03 -49.94 21.04
C HIS A 577 -43.56 -50.30 20.78
N MET A 578 -42.71 -49.70 21.64
CA MET A 578 -41.72 -50.29 22.56
C MET A 578 -40.76 -51.39 22.07
N VAL A 579 -39.47 -51.17 22.35
CA VAL A 579 -38.55 -52.21 22.81
C VAL A 579 -37.83 -51.67 24.05
N GLU A 580 -37.70 -52.50 25.09
CA GLU A 580 -36.88 -52.29 26.28
C GLU A 580 -35.96 -53.51 26.43
N ASP A 581 -34.85 -53.37 27.19
CA ASP A 581 -33.70 -54.29 27.18
C ASP A 581 -34.03 -55.76 27.55
N GLN A 582 -33.33 -56.74 26.95
CA GLN A 582 -32.27 -57.49 27.67
C GLN A 582 -31.51 -58.58 26.88
N LYS A 583 -30.44 -59.06 27.52
CA LYS A 583 -29.40 -60.03 27.11
C LYS A 583 -29.93 -61.46 26.93
N ALA A 584 -29.28 -62.25 26.07
CA ALA A 584 -28.92 -63.66 26.32
C ALA A 584 -27.90 -64.18 25.27
N ALA A 585 -27.38 -65.40 25.47
CA ALA A 585 -26.35 -66.03 24.63
C ALA A 585 -26.89 -67.22 23.79
N GLU A 586 -25.95 -67.87 23.09
CA GLU A 586 -25.92 -69.21 22.44
C GLU A 586 -27.06 -70.19 22.83
N THR A 587 -27.55 -71.11 21.97
CA THR A 587 -26.85 -71.92 20.95
C THR A 587 -27.84 -72.61 19.96
N GLN A 588 -27.31 -73.34 18.96
CA GLN A 588 -27.92 -74.46 18.19
C GLN A 588 -28.94 -74.19 17.05
N SER A 589 -28.40 -74.23 15.84
CA SER A 589 -28.87 -74.93 14.62
C SER A 589 -30.28 -75.56 14.54
N VAL A 590 -30.99 -75.32 13.42
CA VAL A 590 -31.16 -76.31 12.31
C VAL A 590 -31.73 -75.63 11.04
N THR A 591 -31.29 -76.09 9.87
CA THR A 591 -31.66 -75.66 8.49
C THR A 591 -32.69 -76.63 7.85
N PRO A 592 -33.16 -76.47 6.58
CA PRO A 592 -33.18 -75.31 5.67
C PRO A 592 -34.52 -75.08 4.90
N VAL A 593 -34.73 -73.87 4.35
CA VAL A 593 -35.31 -73.69 2.99
C VAL A 593 -34.55 -72.58 2.26
N LYS A 594 -34.28 -72.75 0.95
CA LYS A 594 -33.57 -71.78 0.09
C LYS A 594 -34.51 -71.05 -0.87
N LYS A 595 -33.99 -69.93 -1.44
CA LYS A 595 -34.37 -69.15 -2.65
C LYS A 595 -34.96 -67.78 -2.32
N PHE A 596 -34.53 -66.66 -2.93
CA PHE A 596 -33.43 -66.42 -3.89
C PHE A 596 -33.04 -64.92 -3.86
N GLY A 597 -31.76 -64.57 -4.05
CA GLY A 597 -31.33 -63.21 -4.47
C GLY A 597 -30.34 -62.45 -3.55
N THR A 598 -29.15 -62.17 -4.09
CA THR A 598 -28.24 -61.05 -3.71
C THR A 598 -27.92 -60.82 -2.21
N GLU A 599 -27.14 -61.73 -1.60
CA GLU A 599 -26.47 -61.48 -0.30
C GLU A 599 -25.05 -60.87 -0.40
N SER A 600 -24.45 -60.81 -1.60
CA SER A 600 -23.03 -60.49 -1.78
C SER A 600 -22.64 -59.07 -1.33
N ASP A 601 -23.51 -58.09 -1.61
CA ASP A 601 -23.17 -56.67 -1.48
C ASP A 601 -23.26 -56.16 -0.02
N SER A 602 -24.12 -56.77 0.80
CA SER A 602 -24.28 -56.39 2.22
C SER A 602 -23.11 -56.88 3.08
N LYS A 603 -22.60 -58.10 2.84
CA LYS A 603 -21.42 -58.65 3.53
C LYS A 603 -20.14 -57.88 3.16
N LEU A 604 -19.97 -57.51 1.89
CA LEU A 604 -18.84 -56.69 1.45
C LEU A 604 -18.84 -55.31 2.13
N ARG A 605 -19.97 -54.58 2.10
CA ARG A 605 -20.09 -53.29 2.82
C ARG A 605 -19.80 -53.41 4.31
N ARG A 606 -20.26 -54.47 4.97
CA ARG A 606 -20.04 -54.67 6.41
C ARG A 606 -18.55 -54.86 6.74
N SER A 607 -17.88 -55.77 6.03
CA SER A 607 -16.44 -56.01 6.21
C SER A 607 -15.55 -54.81 5.86
N TYR A 608 -15.98 -53.96 4.92
CA TYR A 608 -15.29 -52.71 4.60
C TYR A 608 -15.41 -51.69 5.75
N ILE A 609 -16.60 -51.56 6.35
CA ILE A 609 -16.84 -50.65 7.48
C ILE A 609 -16.11 -51.12 8.74
N GLU A 610 -16.09 -52.43 9.01
CA GLU A 610 -15.39 -53.00 10.18
C GLU A 610 -13.86 -52.76 10.08
N ARG A 611 -13.24 -53.06 8.93
CA ARG A 611 -11.82 -52.74 8.67
C ARG A 611 -11.49 -51.24 8.70
N GLN A 612 -12.42 -50.39 8.26
CA GLN A 612 -12.25 -48.93 8.39
C GLN A 612 -12.20 -48.48 9.85
N HIS A 613 -12.97 -49.10 10.75
CA HIS A 613 -12.88 -48.78 12.18
C HIS A 613 -11.55 -49.27 12.78
N GLU A 614 -11.14 -50.51 12.50
CA GLU A 614 -9.85 -51.07 12.95
C GLU A 614 -8.66 -50.19 12.54
N ASN A 615 -8.64 -49.70 11.30
CA ASN A 615 -7.62 -48.78 10.82
C ASN A 615 -7.69 -47.41 11.54
N VAL A 616 -8.88 -46.86 11.77
CA VAL A 616 -9.04 -45.60 12.52
C VAL A 616 -8.57 -45.74 13.96
N ASP A 617 -8.78 -46.89 14.60
CA ASP A 617 -8.26 -47.19 15.93
C ASP A 617 -6.73 -47.33 15.94
N ALA A 618 -6.13 -47.97 14.93
CA ALA A 618 -4.67 -48.02 14.78
C ALA A 618 -4.05 -46.61 14.64
N LEU A 619 -4.66 -45.75 13.80
CA LEU A 619 -4.24 -44.35 13.65
C LEU A 619 -4.35 -43.57 14.98
N ILE A 620 -5.46 -43.72 15.70
CA ILE A 620 -5.68 -43.05 16.99
C ILE A 620 -4.65 -43.51 18.03
N ASN A 621 -4.40 -44.82 18.15
CA ASN A 621 -3.46 -45.37 19.12
C ASN A 621 -1.99 -45.00 18.84
N CYS A 622 -1.63 -44.77 17.57
CA CYS A 622 -0.31 -44.23 17.21
C CYS A 622 -0.22 -42.73 17.54
N VAL A 623 -1.19 -41.92 17.11
CA VAL A 623 -1.20 -40.46 17.31
C VAL A 623 -1.37 -40.02 18.78
N MET A 624 -1.96 -40.86 19.62
CA MET A 624 -2.02 -40.63 21.08
C MET A 624 -0.66 -40.75 21.77
N LYS A 625 0.34 -41.38 21.13
CA LYS A 625 1.75 -41.25 21.54
C LYS A 625 2.31 -39.96 20.94
N ASN A 626 3.18 -39.26 21.66
CA ASN A 626 3.89 -38.11 21.08
C ASN A 626 4.88 -38.62 20.01
N ILE A 627 4.49 -38.53 18.73
CA ILE A 627 5.31 -38.94 17.57
C ILE A 627 6.39 -37.88 17.25
N GLY A 628 6.28 -36.68 17.81
CA GLY A 628 7.21 -35.59 17.58
C GLY A 628 7.15 -35.01 16.16
N PHE A 629 8.34 -34.59 15.68
CA PHE A 629 8.48 -33.66 14.57
C PHE A 629 9.54 -34.13 13.56
N HIS A 630 9.25 -33.97 12.28
CA HIS A 630 10.20 -34.20 11.19
C HIS A 630 10.52 -32.86 10.51
N HIS A 631 11.81 -32.50 10.42
CA HIS A 631 12.28 -31.19 9.95
C HIS A 631 11.52 -29.98 10.54
N GLY A 632 11.16 -30.06 11.82
CA GLY A 632 10.42 -29.01 12.54
C GLY A 632 8.93 -28.90 12.18
N LYS A 633 8.33 -29.97 11.66
CA LYS A 633 6.91 -30.05 11.30
C LYS A 633 6.25 -31.29 11.94
N PRO A 634 4.99 -31.20 12.41
CA PRO A 634 4.35 -32.23 13.23
C PRO A 634 3.93 -33.49 12.44
N VAL A 635 4.49 -34.65 12.81
CA VAL A 635 4.30 -35.92 12.06
C VAL A 635 2.86 -36.44 12.18
N ALA A 636 2.25 -36.36 13.37
CA ALA A 636 0.90 -36.84 13.59
C ALA A 636 -0.16 -36.08 12.77
N ALA A 637 -0.06 -34.74 12.67
CA ALA A 637 -0.94 -33.92 11.84
C ALA A 637 -0.93 -34.32 10.35
N PHE A 638 0.25 -34.51 9.77
CA PHE A 638 0.40 -34.96 8.37
C PHE A 638 -0.07 -36.40 8.17
N THR A 639 0.23 -37.28 9.12
CA THR A 639 -0.23 -38.68 9.13
C THR A 639 -1.76 -38.76 9.13
N ILE A 640 -2.44 -37.97 9.98
CA ILE A 640 -3.91 -37.81 9.95
C ILE A 640 -4.37 -37.30 8.58
N TYR A 641 -3.77 -36.23 8.06
CA TYR A 641 -4.18 -35.62 6.79
C TYR A 641 -4.08 -36.61 5.61
N LYS A 642 -2.95 -37.32 5.45
CA LYS A 642 -2.77 -38.37 4.44
C LYS A 642 -3.81 -39.50 4.59
N CYS A 643 -4.10 -39.95 5.81
CA CYS A 643 -5.13 -40.97 6.06
C CYS A 643 -6.54 -40.49 5.65
N LEU A 644 -6.94 -39.29 6.05
CA LEU A 644 -8.23 -38.70 5.70
C LEU A 644 -8.39 -38.51 4.19
N LEU A 645 -7.30 -38.15 3.49
CA LEU A 645 -7.27 -38.00 2.04
C LEU A 645 -7.39 -39.37 1.33
N HIS A 646 -6.64 -40.38 1.76
CA HIS A 646 -6.68 -41.73 1.19
C HIS A 646 -8.05 -42.39 1.40
N TRP A 647 -8.63 -42.29 2.59
CA TRP A 647 -9.99 -42.76 2.87
C TRP A 647 -11.10 -41.89 2.26
N LYS A 648 -10.74 -40.81 1.53
CA LYS A 648 -11.66 -39.83 0.93
C LYS A 648 -12.68 -39.24 1.90
N SER A 649 -12.31 -39.09 3.18
CA SER A 649 -13.22 -38.63 4.24
C SER A 649 -13.80 -37.24 3.96
N PHE A 650 -13.09 -36.41 3.18
CA PHE A 650 -13.56 -35.08 2.77
C PHE A 650 -14.67 -35.09 1.70
N GLU A 651 -14.75 -36.15 0.88
CA GLU A 651 -15.77 -36.35 -0.17
C GLU A 651 -17.01 -37.10 0.36
N ALA A 652 -16.97 -37.61 1.60
CA ALA A 652 -17.99 -38.46 2.19
C ALA A 652 -19.20 -37.68 2.71
N GLU A 653 -20.41 -38.11 2.35
CA GLU A 653 -21.66 -37.48 2.83
C GLU A 653 -21.99 -37.82 4.29
N ARG A 654 -21.43 -38.92 4.80
CA ARG A 654 -21.43 -39.33 6.21
C ARG A 654 -20.13 -40.07 6.51
N THR A 655 -19.49 -39.74 7.63
CA THR A 655 -18.31 -40.44 8.17
C THR A 655 -18.25 -40.23 9.67
N SER A 656 -17.86 -41.25 10.43
CA SER A 656 -17.61 -41.18 11.89
C SER A 656 -16.16 -40.82 12.21
N VAL A 657 -15.25 -40.81 11.21
CA VAL A 657 -13.82 -40.63 11.43
C VAL A 657 -13.50 -39.29 12.08
N PHE A 658 -14.15 -38.21 11.62
CA PHE A 658 -13.99 -36.87 12.18
C PHE A 658 -14.39 -36.81 13.66
N ASP A 659 -15.52 -37.40 14.05
CA ASP A 659 -15.97 -37.42 15.45
C ASP A 659 -14.96 -38.16 16.35
N ARG A 660 -14.38 -39.28 15.88
CA ARG A 660 -13.37 -40.05 16.64
C ARG A 660 -12.05 -39.28 16.78
N LEU A 661 -11.61 -38.59 15.73
CA LEU A 661 -10.42 -37.72 15.79
C LEU A 661 -10.63 -36.53 16.74
N ILE A 662 -11.82 -35.91 16.72
CA ILE A 662 -12.18 -34.83 17.65
C ILE A 662 -12.27 -35.33 19.10
N GLN A 663 -12.76 -36.54 19.34
CA GLN A 663 -12.76 -37.16 20.68
C GLN A 663 -11.33 -37.42 21.17
N MET A 664 -10.44 -37.92 20.31
CA MET A 664 -9.03 -38.14 20.61
C MET A 664 -8.29 -36.84 20.98
N ILE A 665 -8.42 -35.79 20.15
CA ILE A 665 -7.86 -34.46 20.48
C ILE A 665 -8.48 -33.94 21.78
N GLY A 666 -9.78 -34.15 21.98
CA GLY A 666 -10.51 -33.79 23.19
C GLY A 666 -9.93 -34.39 24.47
N SER A 667 -9.72 -35.71 24.50
CA SER A 667 -9.13 -36.41 25.64
C SER A 667 -7.66 -36.06 25.86
N ALA A 668 -6.90 -35.84 24.77
CA ALA A 668 -5.48 -35.51 24.86
C ALA A 668 -5.21 -34.11 25.45
N ILE A 669 -6.22 -33.23 25.48
CA ILE A 669 -6.13 -31.89 26.11
C ILE A 669 -6.93 -31.76 27.43
N GLU A 670 -7.20 -32.88 28.12
CA GLU A 670 -7.82 -32.85 29.45
C GLU A 670 -6.86 -32.34 30.54
N ASN A 671 -5.56 -32.64 30.43
CA ASN A 671 -4.52 -32.16 31.35
C ASN A 671 -4.07 -30.72 30.97
N GLN A 672 -4.75 -29.71 31.49
CA GLN A 672 -4.58 -28.31 31.07
C GLN A 672 -3.36 -27.60 31.68
N ASP A 673 -2.78 -28.10 32.77
CA ASP A 673 -1.59 -27.51 33.39
C ASP A 673 -0.26 -27.90 32.68
N ASP A 674 -0.30 -28.82 31.70
CA ASP A 674 0.88 -29.30 30.97
C ASP A 674 1.13 -28.48 29.68
N ASN A 675 1.97 -27.46 29.81
CA ASN A 675 2.33 -26.56 28.71
C ASN A 675 3.07 -27.25 27.55
N ASP A 676 3.78 -28.37 27.79
CA ASP A 676 4.49 -29.11 26.72
C ASP A 676 3.49 -29.89 25.86
N LEU A 677 2.59 -30.64 26.52
CA LEU A 677 1.50 -31.35 25.86
C LEU A 677 0.58 -30.37 25.11
N MET A 678 0.26 -29.20 25.70
CA MET A 678 -0.51 -28.18 25.00
C MET A 678 0.25 -27.60 23.80
N ALA A 679 1.56 -27.36 23.88
CA ALA A 679 2.35 -26.87 22.76
C ALA A 679 2.43 -27.89 21.61
N TYR A 680 2.67 -29.18 21.91
CA TYR A 680 2.62 -30.28 20.94
C TYR A 680 1.26 -30.32 20.21
N TRP A 681 0.15 -30.25 20.95
CA TRP A 681 -1.18 -30.28 20.36
C TRP A 681 -1.56 -29.00 19.62
N LEU A 682 -1.04 -27.82 20.01
CA LEU A 682 -1.22 -26.57 19.26
C LEU A 682 -0.54 -26.66 17.89
N SER A 683 0.70 -27.16 17.82
CA SER A 683 1.41 -27.39 16.55
C SER A 683 0.68 -28.40 15.67
N ASN A 684 0.25 -29.54 16.23
CA ASN A 684 -0.48 -30.56 15.47
C ASN A 684 -1.82 -30.07 14.94
N THR A 685 -2.64 -29.43 15.78
CA THR A 685 -3.98 -28.96 15.39
C THR A 685 -3.92 -27.79 14.41
N SER A 686 -2.98 -26.85 14.56
CA SER A 686 -2.79 -25.74 13.62
C SER A 686 -2.26 -26.20 12.26
N ALA A 687 -1.29 -27.12 12.22
CA ALA A 687 -0.80 -27.71 10.97
C ALA A 687 -1.87 -28.54 10.25
N LEU A 688 -2.67 -29.33 10.98
CA LEU A 688 -3.79 -30.05 10.40
C LEU A 688 -4.86 -29.07 9.85
N LEU A 689 -5.17 -28.00 10.58
CA LEU A 689 -6.11 -26.97 10.12
C LEU A 689 -5.65 -26.27 8.83
N PHE A 690 -4.34 -26.00 8.71
CA PHE A 690 -3.72 -25.47 7.50
C PHE A 690 -3.84 -26.44 6.30
N LEU A 691 -3.45 -27.71 6.48
CA LEU A 691 -3.54 -28.73 5.42
C LEU A 691 -4.98 -28.97 4.98
N LEU A 692 -5.95 -28.92 5.91
CA LEU A 692 -7.37 -28.89 5.58
C LEU A 692 -7.72 -27.66 4.75
N GLN A 693 -7.38 -26.44 5.21
CA GLN A 693 -7.72 -25.18 4.53
C GLN A 693 -7.29 -25.16 3.06
N GLN A 694 -6.08 -25.60 2.75
CA GLN A 694 -5.59 -25.63 1.36
C GLN A 694 -6.26 -26.73 0.52
N SER A 695 -6.69 -27.84 1.14
CA SER A 695 -7.35 -28.94 0.43
C SER A 695 -8.82 -28.67 0.08
N LEU A 696 -9.55 -27.90 0.88
CA LEU A 696 -10.98 -27.64 0.65
C LEU A 696 -11.15 -26.40 -0.23
N LYS A 697 -11.69 -26.54 -1.45
CA LYS A 697 -11.86 -25.40 -2.37
C LYS A 697 -12.73 -24.29 -1.75
N SER A 698 -12.21 -23.06 -1.71
CA SER A 698 -13.00 -21.89 -1.33
C SER A 698 -14.08 -21.61 -2.38
N GLY A 699 -15.34 -21.83 -2.01
CA GLY A 699 -16.51 -21.43 -2.81
C GLY A 699 -16.79 -19.92 -2.72
N GLY A 700 -15.76 -19.08 -2.95
CA GLY A 700 -15.83 -17.66 -2.60
C GLY A 700 -14.61 -16.82 -3.03
N SER A 701 -14.18 -16.91 -4.29
CA SER A 701 -13.22 -15.95 -4.86
C SER A 701 -13.73 -15.41 -6.21
N THR A 702 -14.14 -14.14 -6.22
CA THR A 702 -14.59 -13.42 -7.43
C THR A 702 -13.39 -12.91 -8.24
N ASP A 703 -12.57 -13.84 -8.74
CA ASP A 703 -11.42 -13.51 -9.57
C ASP A 703 -11.79 -13.55 -11.05
N SER A 704 -11.71 -12.40 -11.73
CA SER A 704 -12.52 -12.13 -12.94
C SER A 704 -11.79 -12.37 -14.27
N THR A 705 -11.48 -13.63 -14.58
CA THR A 705 -11.11 -14.03 -15.95
C THR A 705 -11.87 -15.29 -16.43
N PRO A 706 -12.75 -15.20 -17.45
CA PRO A 706 -13.58 -16.32 -17.88
C PRO A 706 -12.84 -17.24 -18.88
N VAL A 707 -12.16 -18.27 -18.37
CA VAL A 707 -11.68 -19.38 -19.21
C VAL A 707 -12.89 -20.17 -19.73
N ARG A 708 -13.12 -20.12 -21.04
CA ARG A 708 -14.25 -20.77 -21.71
C ARG A 708 -14.26 -22.29 -21.49
N LYS A 709 -15.33 -22.82 -20.89
CA LYS A 709 -15.78 -24.19 -21.21
C LYS A 709 -16.39 -24.21 -22.62
N PRO A 710 -16.11 -25.22 -23.46
CA PRO A 710 -16.79 -25.36 -24.75
C PRO A 710 -18.27 -25.74 -24.57
N PRO A 711 -19.17 -25.34 -25.48
CA PRO A 711 -20.59 -25.69 -25.41
C PRO A 711 -20.84 -27.15 -25.81
N ASN A 712 -21.85 -27.77 -25.21
CA ASN A 712 -22.33 -29.09 -25.63
C ASN A 712 -22.95 -29.02 -27.04
N PRO A 713 -22.54 -29.87 -28.01
CA PRO A 713 -23.08 -29.82 -29.36
C PRO A 713 -24.47 -30.46 -29.46
N THR A 714 -25.50 -29.63 -29.62
CA THR A 714 -26.87 -30.06 -29.98
C THR A 714 -26.97 -30.39 -31.47
N SER A 715 -26.35 -31.49 -31.90
CA SER A 715 -26.44 -32.01 -33.26
C SER A 715 -26.39 -33.55 -33.27
N LEU A 716 -27.26 -34.16 -34.08
CA LEU A 716 -27.42 -35.63 -34.15
C LEU A 716 -26.18 -36.34 -34.73
N PHE A 717 -25.36 -35.65 -35.52
CA PHE A 717 -24.20 -36.24 -36.20
C PHE A 717 -22.99 -36.45 -35.28
N GLY A 718 -22.94 -35.79 -34.12
CA GLY A 718 -21.82 -35.89 -33.17
C GLY A 718 -21.81 -37.16 -32.30
N ARG A 719 -22.78 -38.07 -32.44
CA ARG A 719 -22.94 -39.24 -31.55
C ARG A 719 -22.38 -40.56 -32.09
N MET A 720 -21.93 -40.63 -33.35
CA MET A 720 -21.61 -41.91 -34.00
C MET A 720 -20.11 -42.24 -34.09
N THR A 721 -19.21 -41.42 -33.57
CA THR A 721 -17.74 -41.60 -33.68
C THR A 721 -17.01 -41.88 -32.36
N MET A 722 -17.76 -42.19 -31.28
CA MET A 722 -17.20 -42.58 -29.96
C MET A 722 -17.52 -44.05 -29.61
N GLY A 723 -17.37 -44.94 -30.59
CA GLY A 723 -17.14 -46.37 -30.35
C GLY A 723 -15.63 -46.65 -30.38
N PHE A 724 -15.15 -47.48 -29.46
CA PHE A 724 -13.75 -47.90 -29.31
C PHE A 724 -12.71 -46.80 -28.99
N ARG A 725 -12.51 -46.55 -27.68
CA ARG A 725 -11.20 -46.82 -27.05
C ARG A 725 -11.32 -46.94 -25.53
N SER A 726 -10.41 -47.70 -24.94
CA SER A 726 -10.38 -48.12 -23.54
C SER A 726 -9.68 -47.12 -22.62
N SER A 727 -9.80 -47.34 -21.31
CA SER A 727 -9.10 -46.61 -20.25
C SER A 727 -7.58 -46.54 -20.47
N PRO A 728 -6.94 -45.37 -20.24
CA PRO A 728 -5.49 -45.27 -20.12
C PRO A 728 -5.06 -45.45 -18.65
N SER A 729 -4.36 -46.55 -18.36
CA SER A 729 -3.49 -46.63 -17.19
C SER A 729 -2.16 -45.91 -17.47
N SER A 730 -1.60 -45.25 -16.46
CA SER A 730 -0.17 -44.93 -16.28
C SER A 730 0.69 -44.63 -17.52
N ALA A 731 1.07 -43.36 -17.71
CA ALA A 731 2.27 -42.97 -18.45
C ALA A 731 2.97 -41.80 -17.74
N ASN A 732 4.26 -41.94 -17.45
CA ASN A 732 5.01 -40.98 -16.62
C ASN A 732 5.59 -39.82 -17.45
N LEU A 733 5.35 -38.59 -16.99
CA LEU A 733 6.19 -37.40 -17.20
C LEU A 733 5.92 -36.45 -16.00
N PRO A 734 6.94 -35.83 -15.38
CA PRO A 734 6.75 -35.20 -14.08
C PRO A 734 6.08 -33.82 -14.19
N ALA A 735 4.82 -33.75 -13.77
CA ALA A 735 4.29 -32.50 -13.21
C ALA A 735 4.92 -32.25 -11.82
N PRO A 736 5.06 -31.00 -11.36
CA PRO A 736 5.45 -30.71 -9.99
C PRO A 736 4.45 -31.34 -9.00
N LEU A 737 4.94 -31.88 -7.88
CA LEU A 737 4.06 -32.42 -6.84
C LEU A 737 3.24 -31.29 -6.20
N GLU A 738 1.94 -31.20 -6.52
CA GLU A 738 0.98 -30.53 -5.64
C GLU A 738 0.84 -31.39 -4.38
N VAL A 739 1.56 -31.00 -3.31
CA VAL A 739 1.56 -31.65 -1.99
C VAL A 739 0.15 -31.76 -1.41
N VAL A 740 -0.69 -30.77 -1.70
CA VAL A 740 -2.08 -30.67 -1.25
C VAL A 740 -3.03 -30.95 -2.41
N ARG A 741 -3.78 -32.05 -2.33
CA ARG A 741 -4.83 -32.37 -3.30
C ARG A 741 -6.09 -31.53 -3.01
N LYS A 742 -6.56 -30.78 -4.01
CA LYS A 742 -7.80 -29.98 -3.93
C LYS A 742 -9.05 -30.87 -4.09
N VAL A 743 -9.98 -30.78 -3.13
CA VAL A 743 -11.15 -31.64 -2.96
C VAL A 743 -12.44 -30.83 -2.81
N ASP A 744 -13.54 -31.36 -3.34
CA ASP A 744 -14.89 -30.78 -3.18
C ASP A 744 -15.52 -31.24 -1.85
N ALA A 745 -15.33 -30.41 -0.81
CA ALA A 745 -15.71 -30.71 0.57
C ALA A 745 -17.21 -30.97 0.77
N LYS A 746 -17.56 -32.06 1.46
CA LYS A 746 -18.91 -32.30 2.00
C LYS A 746 -19.06 -31.70 3.40
N TYR A 747 -20.32 -31.54 3.84
CA TYR A 747 -20.67 -30.94 5.13
C TYR A 747 -19.91 -31.49 6.36
N PRO A 748 -19.67 -32.83 6.51
CA PRO A 748 -18.90 -33.33 7.65
C PRO A 748 -17.46 -32.79 7.71
N ALA A 749 -16.81 -32.54 6.57
CA ALA A 749 -15.46 -31.97 6.52
C ALA A 749 -15.42 -30.48 6.87
N LEU A 750 -16.48 -29.73 6.52
CA LEU A 750 -16.63 -28.33 6.92
C LEU A 750 -16.89 -28.21 8.43
N LEU A 751 -17.70 -29.11 8.99
CA LEU A 751 -17.92 -29.20 10.44
C LEU A 751 -16.62 -29.58 11.18
N PHE A 752 -15.87 -30.55 10.66
CA PHE A 752 -14.56 -30.93 11.22
C PHE A 752 -13.56 -29.77 11.20
N LYS A 753 -13.50 -28.99 10.11
CA LYS A 753 -12.68 -27.76 10.05
C LYS A 753 -13.09 -26.79 11.16
N GLN A 754 -14.39 -26.51 11.31
CA GLN A 754 -14.91 -25.58 12.33
C GLN A 754 -14.61 -26.06 13.76
N GLN A 755 -14.78 -27.36 14.02
CA GLN A 755 -14.42 -27.95 15.31
C GLN A 755 -12.92 -27.83 15.58
N LEU A 756 -12.08 -28.12 14.60
CA LEU A 756 -10.62 -28.03 14.74
C LEU A 756 -10.15 -26.59 14.98
N THR A 757 -10.75 -25.58 14.33
CA THR A 757 -10.52 -24.16 14.65
C THR A 757 -10.80 -23.88 16.13
N ALA A 758 -11.96 -24.30 16.65
CA ALA A 758 -12.29 -24.11 18.07
C ALA A 758 -11.33 -24.86 19.02
N TYR A 759 -10.71 -25.97 18.60
CA TYR A 759 -9.64 -26.63 19.36
C TYR A 759 -8.33 -25.84 19.34
N VAL A 760 -7.90 -25.31 18.20
CA VAL A 760 -6.72 -24.42 18.12
C VAL A 760 -6.90 -23.19 19.03
N GLU A 761 -8.07 -22.56 18.96
CA GLU A 761 -8.45 -21.43 19.83
C GLU A 761 -8.44 -21.79 21.32
N LYS A 762 -8.98 -22.97 21.68
CA LYS A 762 -8.99 -23.47 23.07
C LYS A 762 -7.58 -23.74 23.60
N ILE A 763 -6.73 -24.42 22.84
CA ILE A 763 -5.36 -24.78 23.26
C ILE A 763 -4.48 -23.52 23.39
N TYR A 764 -4.59 -22.60 22.44
CA TYR A 764 -3.99 -21.26 22.53
C TYR A 764 -4.44 -20.53 23.81
N GLY A 765 -5.74 -20.57 24.12
CA GLY A 765 -6.31 -19.97 25.32
C GLY A 765 -5.71 -20.54 26.61
N ILE A 766 -5.59 -21.88 26.69
CA ILE A 766 -4.98 -22.56 27.85
C ILE A 766 -3.53 -22.11 28.06
N LEU A 767 -2.68 -22.16 27.02
CA LEU A 767 -1.27 -21.73 27.11
C LEU A 767 -1.13 -20.27 27.56
N ARG A 768 -1.94 -19.37 26.99
CA ARG A 768 -1.99 -17.95 27.37
C ARG A 768 -2.42 -17.77 28.83
N ASP A 769 -3.46 -18.48 29.26
CA ASP A 769 -4.06 -18.29 30.58
C ASP A 769 -3.25 -18.97 31.70
N ASN A 770 -2.51 -20.04 31.40
CA ASN A 770 -1.47 -20.60 32.26
C ASN A 770 -0.34 -19.59 32.50
N LEU A 771 0.19 -18.96 31.44
CA LEU A 771 1.21 -17.93 31.56
C LEU A 771 0.70 -16.70 32.33
N LYS A 772 -0.54 -16.25 32.08
CA LYS A 772 -1.17 -15.19 32.90
C LYS A 772 -1.23 -15.57 34.38
N LYS A 773 -1.65 -16.80 34.70
CA LYS A 773 -1.78 -17.37 36.06
C LYS A 773 -0.44 -17.43 36.80
N GLU A 774 0.65 -17.83 36.15
CA GLU A 774 2.01 -17.74 36.71
C GLU A 774 2.40 -16.28 36.99
N LEU A 775 2.37 -15.44 35.95
CA LEU A 775 2.87 -14.08 36.00
C LEU A 775 2.08 -13.18 36.96
N GLN A 776 0.77 -13.42 37.17
CA GLN A 776 -0.07 -12.68 38.11
C GLN A 776 0.54 -12.62 39.52
N SER A 777 1.19 -13.70 39.96
CA SER A 777 1.85 -13.77 41.27
C SER A 777 2.99 -12.73 41.38
N PHE A 778 3.87 -12.68 40.38
CA PHE A 778 5.04 -11.79 40.35
C PHE A 778 4.69 -10.33 40.01
N ILE A 779 3.81 -10.09 39.03
CA ILE A 779 3.41 -8.74 38.59
C ILE A 779 2.88 -7.90 39.76
N SER A 780 2.13 -8.52 40.68
CA SER A 780 1.58 -7.85 41.87
C SER A 780 2.66 -7.26 42.81
N LEU A 781 3.87 -7.84 42.79
CA LEU A 781 5.03 -7.44 43.58
C LEU A 781 5.94 -6.47 42.81
N CYS A 782 5.99 -6.58 41.49
CA CYS A 782 6.84 -5.77 40.60
C CYS A 782 6.55 -4.26 40.60
N ILE A 783 5.40 -3.80 41.12
CA ILE A 783 5.06 -2.37 41.16
C ILE A 783 5.65 -1.60 42.36
N GLN A 784 6.16 -2.27 43.39
CA GLN A 784 6.74 -1.61 44.57
C GLN A 784 8.21 -1.97 44.74
N ALA A 785 9.07 -0.95 44.88
CA ALA A 785 10.48 -1.18 45.16
C ALA A 785 10.65 -1.91 46.51
N PRO A 786 11.43 -3.01 46.58
CA PRO A 786 11.68 -3.71 47.83
C PRO A 786 12.26 -2.77 48.90
N ARG A 787 11.53 -2.62 50.02
CA ARG A 787 11.91 -1.69 51.09
C ARG A 787 13.07 -2.25 51.91
N THR A 788 14.30 -1.89 51.56
CA THR A 788 15.47 -2.14 52.40
C THR A 788 15.29 -1.49 53.77
N SER A 789 15.26 -2.29 54.83
CA SER A 789 15.05 -1.81 56.19
C SER A 789 16.27 -1.05 56.69
N LYS A 790 16.13 0.27 56.92
CA LYS A 790 17.14 1.09 57.59
C LYS A 790 17.24 0.68 59.06
N GLY A 791 18.05 -0.35 59.36
CA GLY A 791 18.22 -0.86 60.71
C GLY A 791 19.59 -1.52 60.94
N VAL A 792 20.32 -0.98 61.92
CA VAL A 792 21.54 -1.53 62.55
C VAL A 792 22.80 -1.65 61.68
N LEU A 793 23.79 -0.81 62.00
CA LEU A 793 25.20 -1.07 61.68
C LEU A 793 25.69 -2.32 62.42
N ARG A 794 26.03 -3.39 61.69
CA ARG A 794 26.92 -4.45 62.17
C ARG A 794 27.97 -4.82 61.11
N SER A 795 29.15 -5.16 61.59
CA SER A 795 30.36 -5.32 60.76
C SER A 795 30.28 -6.55 59.85
N GLY A 796 30.92 -6.45 58.68
CA GLY A 796 30.62 -7.31 57.53
C GLY A 796 31.11 -8.75 57.62
N ARG A 797 30.41 -9.59 56.85
CA ARG A 797 30.94 -10.72 56.05
C ARG A 797 29.94 -11.02 54.93
N SER A 798 30.47 -11.38 53.75
CA SER A 798 29.74 -11.92 52.58
C SER A 798 28.38 -11.28 52.23
N PHE A 799 28.39 -10.28 51.34
CA PHE A 799 27.18 -9.90 50.58
C PHE A 799 26.89 -10.97 49.52
N SER A 800 25.87 -11.81 49.76
CA SER A 800 25.23 -12.60 48.71
C SER A 800 24.42 -11.68 47.77
N LYS A 801 24.33 -12.03 46.49
CA LYS A 801 23.68 -11.20 45.45
C LYS A 801 22.15 -11.37 45.42
N ASP A 802 21.45 -10.91 46.46
CA ASP A 802 20.00 -10.70 46.36
C ASP A 802 19.73 -9.37 45.64
N SER A 803 19.51 -9.43 44.33
CA SER A 803 19.24 -8.22 43.55
C SER A 803 17.82 -7.68 43.84
N PRO A 804 17.60 -6.35 43.83
CA PRO A 804 16.26 -5.78 43.97
C PRO A 804 15.27 -6.22 42.89
N MET A 805 15.74 -6.84 41.79
CA MET A 805 14.96 -7.15 40.59
C MET A 805 14.47 -8.61 40.52
N GLY A 806 14.59 -9.39 41.60
CA GLY A 806 14.22 -10.81 41.62
C GLY A 806 12.85 -11.12 41.02
N HIS A 807 11.81 -10.34 41.36
CA HIS A 807 10.46 -10.52 40.81
C HIS A 807 10.36 -10.29 39.29
N TRP A 808 11.16 -9.36 38.74
CA TRP A 808 11.22 -9.12 37.29
C TRP A 808 11.99 -10.23 36.56
N GLN A 809 13.03 -10.78 37.19
CA GLN A 809 13.76 -11.93 36.66
C GLN A 809 12.87 -13.19 36.64
N SER A 810 12.03 -13.43 37.65
CA SER A 810 11.05 -14.53 37.61
C SER A 810 9.98 -14.37 36.51
N ILE A 811 9.56 -13.13 36.19
CA ILE A 811 8.71 -12.87 35.02
C ILE A 811 9.43 -13.29 33.72
N ILE A 812 10.70 -12.89 33.58
CA ILE A 812 11.53 -13.21 32.42
C ILE A 812 11.82 -14.72 32.33
N GLU A 813 11.93 -15.41 33.47
CA GLU A 813 12.08 -16.86 33.56
C GLU A 813 10.83 -17.59 33.02
N SER A 814 9.61 -17.28 33.51
CA SER A 814 8.37 -17.84 32.95
C SER A 814 8.19 -17.53 31.45
N LEU A 815 8.51 -16.30 31.02
CA LEU A 815 8.47 -15.92 29.59
C LEU A 815 9.45 -16.75 28.75
N ASN A 816 10.67 -16.99 29.24
CA ASN A 816 11.67 -17.84 28.59
C ASN A 816 11.25 -19.31 28.57
N THR A 817 10.75 -19.86 29.68
CA THR A 817 10.32 -21.27 29.76
C THR A 817 9.25 -21.56 28.73
N LEU A 818 8.19 -20.75 28.64
CA LEU A 818 7.15 -20.98 27.62
C LEU A 818 7.69 -20.76 26.20
N LEU A 819 8.58 -19.78 25.98
CA LEU A 819 9.22 -19.56 24.68
C LEU A 819 10.08 -20.76 24.24
N CYS A 820 10.78 -21.41 25.17
CA CYS A 820 11.51 -22.65 24.93
C CYS A 820 10.56 -23.80 24.58
N THR A 821 9.57 -24.10 25.44
CA THR A 821 8.59 -25.17 25.21
C THR A 821 7.86 -25.03 23.86
N MET A 822 7.47 -23.81 23.48
CA MET A 822 6.83 -23.55 22.18
C MET A 822 7.80 -23.67 20.99
N LYS A 823 9.10 -23.37 21.16
CA LYS A 823 10.13 -23.57 20.13
C LYS A 823 10.49 -25.04 19.94
N GLU A 824 10.63 -25.79 21.04
CA GLU A 824 10.93 -27.22 21.05
C GLU A 824 9.78 -28.04 20.43
N ASN A 825 8.54 -27.59 20.61
CA ASN A 825 7.36 -28.14 19.94
C ASN A 825 7.02 -27.48 18.58
N PHE A 826 7.90 -26.65 18.02
CA PHE A 826 7.75 -26.01 16.70
C PHE A 826 6.38 -25.33 16.47
N VAL A 827 5.85 -24.64 17.49
CA VAL A 827 4.60 -23.88 17.39
C VAL A 827 4.75 -22.77 16.34
N PRO A 828 3.78 -22.56 15.43
CA PRO A 828 3.87 -21.51 14.40
C PRO A 828 4.23 -20.14 15.00
N PRO A 829 5.29 -19.44 14.51
CA PRO A 829 5.78 -18.21 15.13
C PRO A 829 4.73 -17.12 15.29
N VAL A 830 3.77 -17.03 14.37
CA VAL A 830 2.65 -16.08 14.47
C VAL A 830 1.77 -16.34 15.69
N LEU A 831 1.54 -17.60 16.11
CA LEU A 831 0.84 -17.89 17.37
C LEU A 831 1.68 -17.48 18.58
N ILE A 832 3.00 -17.72 18.54
CA ILE A 832 3.92 -17.33 19.62
C ILE A 832 3.92 -15.80 19.83
N GLN A 833 4.06 -15.02 18.75
CA GLN A 833 3.97 -13.55 18.78
C GLN A 833 2.67 -13.05 19.41
N LYS A 834 1.55 -13.72 19.10
CA LYS A 834 0.20 -13.34 19.55
C LYS A 834 0.00 -13.66 21.03
N ILE A 835 0.51 -14.80 21.53
CA ILE A 835 0.55 -15.12 22.97
C ILE A 835 1.34 -14.03 23.71
N PHE A 836 2.57 -13.73 23.28
CA PHE A 836 3.39 -12.74 23.98
C PHE A 836 2.84 -11.32 23.89
N SER A 837 2.24 -10.91 22.77
CA SER A 837 1.54 -9.63 22.65
C SER A 837 0.40 -9.51 23.68
N GLN A 838 -0.43 -10.55 23.85
CA GLN A 838 -1.48 -10.54 24.86
C GLN A 838 -0.93 -10.56 26.30
N THR A 839 0.17 -11.27 26.54
CA THR A 839 0.83 -11.29 27.85
C THR A 839 1.43 -9.93 28.20
N PHE A 840 2.05 -9.24 27.24
CA PHE A 840 2.60 -7.89 27.45
C PHE A 840 1.48 -6.85 27.63
N SER A 841 0.36 -6.99 26.91
CA SER A 841 -0.83 -6.17 27.14
C SER A 841 -1.45 -6.42 28.53
N TYR A 842 -1.47 -7.67 28.99
CA TYR A 842 -1.86 -8.01 30.37
C TYR A 842 -0.92 -7.41 31.43
N ILE A 843 0.40 -7.49 31.25
CA ILE A 843 1.39 -6.84 32.11
C ILE A 843 1.14 -5.31 32.15
N ASN A 844 0.89 -4.68 30.99
CA ASN A 844 0.53 -3.27 30.90
C ASN A 844 -0.71 -2.94 31.73
N VAL A 845 -1.81 -3.69 31.52
CA VAL A 845 -3.09 -3.50 32.24
C VAL A 845 -2.89 -3.64 33.75
N GLN A 846 -2.26 -4.72 34.22
CA GLN A 846 -2.09 -5.00 35.65
C GLN A 846 -1.23 -3.95 36.36
N LEU A 847 -0.08 -3.57 35.79
CA LEU A 847 0.80 -2.56 36.38
C LEU A 847 0.17 -1.16 36.33
N PHE A 848 -0.43 -0.76 35.20
CA PHE A 848 -1.01 0.57 35.03
C PHE A 848 -2.27 0.77 35.88
N ASN A 849 -3.16 -0.21 35.96
CA ASN A 849 -4.33 -0.14 36.85
C ASN A 849 -3.90 -0.11 38.32
N SER A 850 -2.89 -0.91 38.71
CA SER A 850 -2.34 -0.88 40.07
C SER A 850 -1.74 0.49 40.42
N LEU A 851 -1.12 1.18 39.45
CA LEU A 851 -0.59 2.54 39.59
C LEU A 851 -1.73 3.57 39.80
N LEU A 852 -2.79 3.49 39.00
CA LEU A 852 -3.96 4.39 39.08
C LEU A 852 -4.82 4.20 40.35
N LEU A 853 -4.76 3.01 40.97
CA LEU A 853 -5.52 2.68 42.18
C LEU A 853 -4.74 2.98 43.47
N ARG A 854 -3.40 2.83 43.47
CA ARG A 854 -2.58 2.85 44.70
C ARG A 854 -1.68 4.07 44.81
N ARG A 855 -1.97 4.96 45.76
CA ARG A 855 -1.14 6.15 46.05
C ARG A 855 0.31 5.80 46.41
N ASP A 856 0.51 4.68 47.11
CA ASP A 856 1.82 4.17 47.53
C ASP A 856 2.64 3.53 46.38
N CYS A 857 2.07 3.43 45.18
CA CYS A 857 2.80 3.11 43.95
C CYS A 857 3.34 4.36 43.24
N CYS A 858 2.61 5.49 43.25
CA CYS A 858 2.97 6.73 42.55
C CYS A 858 4.10 7.55 43.20
N THR A 859 5.31 6.97 43.28
CA THR A 859 6.51 7.60 43.86
C THR A 859 7.66 7.62 42.86
N PHE A 860 8.65 8.50 43.06
CA PHE A 860 9.85 8.55 42.20
C PHE A 860 10.61 7.21 42.18
N SER A 861 10.88 6.64 43.37
CA SER A 861 11.63 5.38 43.51
C SER A 861 10.91 4.15 42.94
N ASN A 862 9.57 4.10 43.02
CA ASN A 862 8.82 3.02 42.34
C ASN A 862 8.83 3.24 40.83
N GLY A 863 8.77 4.49 40.36
CA GLY A 863 8.97 4.84 38.96
C GLY A 863 10.31 4.31 38.44
N GLU A 864 11.42 4.59 39.14
CA GLU A 864 12.74 4.07 38.77
C GLU A 864 12.79 2.54 38.75
N TYR A 865 12.22 1.89 39.78
CA TYR A 865 12.20 0.43 39.89
C TYR A 865 11.40 -0.24 38.75
N VAL A 866 10.19 0.25 38.47
CA VAL A 866 9.38 -0.26 37.35
C VAL A 866 10.03 0.08 36.01
N LYS A 867 10.71 1.24 35.87
CA LYS A 867 11.43 1.61 34.65
C LYS A 867 12.58 0.65 34.36
N ALA A 868 13.34 0.25 35.38
CA ALA A 868 14.39 -0.76 35.25
C ALA A 868 13.80 -2.11 34.87
N GLY A 869 12.71 -2.55 35.52
CA GLY A 869 12.04 -3.80 35.18
C GLY A 869 11.49 -3.85 33.74
N LEU A 870 10.92 -2.74 33.27
CA LEU A 870 10.48 -2.60 31.88
C LEU A 870 11.65 -2.63 30.88
N ALA A 871 12.84 -2.13 31.25
CA ALA A 871 14.03 -2.20 30.40
C ALA A 871 14.58 -3.64 30.27
N GLU A 872 14.45 -4.47 31.32
CA GLU A 872 14.76 -5.91 31.21
C GLU A 872 13.76 -6.65 30.30
N LEU A 873 12.48 -6.24 30.26
CA LEU A 873 11.50 -6.74 29.28
C LEU A 873 11.77 -6.25 27.84
N GLU A 874 12.25 -5.02 27.66
CA GLU A 874 12.74 -4.50 26.36
C GLU A 874 13.91 -5.35 25.85
N LEU A 875 14.88 -5.61 26.73
CA LEU A 875 16.03 -6.48 26.45
C LEU A 875 15.61 -7.91 26.12
N TRP A 876 14.61 -8.47 26.84
CA TRP A 876 14.06 -9.79 26.53
C TRP A 876 13.43 -9.84 25.13
N CYS A 877 12.63 -8.84 24.74
CA CYS A 877 12.08 -8.75 23.39
C CYS A 877 13.18 -8.74 22.31
N CYS A 878 14.28 -8.01 22.54
CA CYS A 878 15.43 -8.03 21.63
C CYS A 878 16.12 -9.41 21.56
N GLN A 879 16.23 -10.12 22.68
CA GLN A 879 16.87 -11.45 22.74
C GLN A 879 16.00 -12.57 22.15
N ALA A 880 14.68 -12.50 22.34
CA ALA A 880 13.72 -13.50 21.86
C ALA A 880 13.65 -13.59 20.32
N LYS A 881 14.13 -12.55 19.63
CA LYS A 881 14.00 -12.21 18.19
C LYS A 881 12.62 -11.70 17.80
N GLU A 882 12.60 -10.79 16.82
CA GLU A 882 11.40 -10.22 16.19
C GLU A 882 10.41 -11.31 15.70
N GLU A 883 10.93 -12.43 15.20
CA GLU A 883 10.18 -13.63 14.80
C GLU A 883 9.23 -14.16 15.89
N TYR A 884 9.55 -13.99 17.18
CA TYR A 884 8.77 -14.53 18.30
C TYR A 884 8.21 -13.44 19.23
N ALA A 885 8.91 -12.31 19.37
CA ALA A 885 8.44 -11.18 20.17
C ALA A 885 7.45 -10.28 19.40
N GLY A 886 7.62 -10.12 18.09
CA GLY A 886 6.82 -9.21 17.26
C GLY A 886 6.71 -7.81 17.88
N THR A 887 5.50 -7.26 17.89
CA THR A 887 5.20 -5.93 18.46
C THR A 887 4.89 -5.96 19.98
N SER A 888 5.26 -7.02 20.72
CA SER A 888 4.90 -7.16 22.15
C SER A 888 5.35 -5.97 23.01
N TRP A 889 6.48 -5.34 22.68
CA TRP A 889 7.02 -4.19 23.39
C TRP A 889 6.11 -2.95 23.34
N ASP A 890 5.32 -2.79 22.27
CA ASP A 890 4.42 -1.66 22.09
C ASP A 890 3.14 -1.77 22.92
N GLU A 891 2.77 -2.97 23.38
CA GLU A 891 1.63 -3.17 24.27
C GLU A 891 1.87 -2.59 25.68
N LEU A 892 3.14 -2.47 26.10
CA LEU A 892 3.54 -1.81 27.36
C LEU A 892 3.45 -0.27 27.33
N LYS A 893 2.88 0.33 26.27
CA LYS A 893 2.78 1.78 26.04
C LYS A 893 2.25 2.61 27.21
N HIS A 894 1.19 2.18 27.91
CA HIS A 894 0.58 2.98 28.99
C HIS A 894 1.46 3.02 30.24
N ILE A 895 1.97 1.86 30.68
CA ILE A 895 2.87 1.80 31.84
C ILE A 895 4.21 2.46 31.52
N ARG A 896 4.75 2.31 30.30
CA ARG A 896 5.97 3.00 29.83
C ARG A 896 5.83 4.53 29.92
N GLN A 897 4.72 5.11 29.45
CA GLN A 897 4.49 6.56 29.52
C GLN A 897 4.30 7.04 30.97
N ALA A 898 3.42 6.40 31.75
CA ALA A 898 3.17 6.78 33.14
C ALA A 898 4.46 6.73 33.99
N VAL A 899 5.26 5.68 33.85
CA VAL A 899 6.53 5.50 34.56
C VAL A 899 7.61 6.45 34.04
N GLY A 900 7.67 6.68 32.72
CA GLY A 900 8.54 7.70 32.13
C GLY A 900 8.31 9.08 32.76
N PHE A 901 7.05 9.48 32.89
CA PHE A 901 6.63 10.71 33.58
C PHE A 901 6.97 10.70 35.09
N LEU A 902 6.72 9.59 35.81
CA LEU A 902 7.04 9.47 37.25
C LEU A 902 8.52 9.74 37.56
N VAL A 903 9.44 9.44 36.64
CA VAL A 903 10.90 9.58 36.81
C VAL A 903 11.42 10.98 36.39
N ILE A 904 10.58 11.92 35.95
CA ILE A 904 11.02 13.30 35.67
C ILE A 904 11.19 14.09 36.97
N HIS A 905 12.36 14.70 37.23
CA HIS A 905 12.59 15.47 38.46
C HIS A 905 11.82 16.81 38.53
N GLN A 906 11.69 17.54 37.42
CA GLN A 906 11.16 18.92 37.40
C GLN A 906 9.69 19.02 36.95
N LYS A 907 8.82 18.07 37.36
CA LYS A 907 7.40 18.01 36.92
C LYS A 907 6.64 19.34 37.05
N TYR A 908 6.94 20.11 38.10
CA TYR A 908 6.33 21.42 38.39
C TYR A 908 6.58 22.51 37.32
N ARG A 909 7.47 22.28 36.35
CA ARG A 909 7.74 23.18 35.21
C ARG A 909 7.07 22.77 33.91
N ILE A 910 6.55 21.55 33.83
CA ILE A 910 5.98 20.99 32.60
C ILE A 910 4.56 21.52 32.44
N SER A 911 4.23 22.03 31.26
CA SER A 911 2.89 22.49 30.89
C SER A 911 1.93 21.33 30.60
N TYR A 912 0.64 21.65 30.49
CA TYR A 912 -0.39 20.68 30.12
C TYR A 912 -0.16 20.11 28.70
N ASP A 913 0.23 20.97 27.76
CA ASP A 913 0.40 20.59 26.36
C ASP A 913 1.63 19.70 26.14
N GLU A 914 2.74 19.95 26.85
CA GLU A 914 3.93 19.07 26.83
C GLU A 914 3.62 17.69 27.45
N ILE A 915 2.79 17.63 28.50
CA ILE A 915 2.39 16.35 29.12
C ILE A 915 1.59 15.49 28.14
N ILE A 916 0.66 16.07 27.39
CA ILE A 916 -0.18 15.31 26.45
C ILE A 916 0.51 15.06 25.12
N ASN A 917 1.13 16.05 24.49
CA ASN A 917 1.65 15.86 23.14
C ASN A 917 2.99 15.09 23.13
N ASP A 918 3.89 15.39 24.07
CA ASP A 918 5.28 14.90 24.02
C ASP A 918 5.57 13.75 24.99
N LEU A 919 4.96 13.74 26.17
CA LEU A 919 5.30 12.79 27.24
C LEU A 919 4.35 11.59 27.35
N CYS A 920 3.04 11.82 27.28
CA CYS A 920 2.02 10.79 27.55
C CYS A 920 0.81 10.79 26.57
N PRO A 921 1.01 10.85 25.24
CA PRO A 921 -0.07 10.98 24.24
C PRO A 921 -1.07 9.82 24.14
N ILE A 922 -0.87 8.72 24.89
CA ILE A 922 -1.75 7.54 24.87
C ILE A 922 -2.64 7.49 26.13
N MET A 923 -2.31 8.26 27.19
CA MET A 923 -3.10 8.31 28.42
C MET A 923 -4.23 9.34 28.32
N SER A 924 -5.41 9.00 28.85
CA SER A 924 -6.53 9.95 28.90
C SER A 924 -6.29 11.06 29.95
N VAL A 925 -6.96 12.21 29.79
CA VAL A 925 -6.87 13.33 30.75
C VAL A 925 -7.22 12.87 32.18
N GLN A 926 -8.19 11.97 32.32
CA GLN A 926 -8.59 11.38 33.60
C GLN A 926 -7.51 10.46 34.21
N GLN A 927 -6.81 9.68 33.39
CA GLN A 927 -5.66 8.88 33.83
C GLN A 927 -4.49 9.76 34.24
N LEU A 928 -4.14 10.77 33.44
CA LEU A 928 -3.06 11.72 33.73
C LEU A 928 -3.32 12.50 35.01
N TYR A 929 -4.53 13.04 35.17
CA TYR A 929 -4.95 13.70 36.41
C TYR A 929 -4.85 12.78 37.62
N ARG A 930 -5.20 11.49 37.48
CA ARG A 930 -5.09 10.50 38.55
C ARG A 930 -3.64 10.23 38.93
N VAL A 931 -2.73 10.03 37.97
CA VAL A 931 -1.29 9.86 38.25
C VAL A 931 -0.71 11.11 38.92
N CYS A 932 -1.01 12.30 38.40
CA CYS A 932 -0.50 13.57 38.92
C CYS A 932 -1.00 13.88 40.35
N THR A 933 -2.22 13.49 40.70
CA THR A 933 -2.80 13.72 42.05
C THR A 933 -2.48 12.61 43.05
N LEU A 934 -2.20 11.39 42.60
CA LEU A 934 -1.65 10.34 43.47
C LEU A 934 -0.16 10.55 43.77
N TYR A 935 0.56 11.29 42.93
CA TYR A 935 2.01 11.47 43.06
C TYR A 935 2.43 11.94 44.46
N TRP A 936 3.37 11.21 45.06
CA TRP A 936 3.94 11.55 46.34
C TRP A 936 5.40 11.07 46.43
N ASP A 937 6.31 12.00 46.75
CA ASP A 937 7.71 11.70 47.03
C ASP A 937 8.15 12.40 48.31
N ALA A 938 8.51 11.59 49.31
CA ALA A 938 9.06 12.04 50.59
C ALA A 938 10.58 11.76 50.71
N ASN A 939 11.20 11.16 49.70
CA ASN A 939 12.59 10.70 49.72
C ASN A 939 13.53 11.63 48.93
N TYR A 940 13.09 12.10 47.76
CA TYR A 940 13.91 12.97 46.88
C TYR A 940 13.37 14.41 46.78
N ASN A 941 12.33 14.77 47.55
CA ASN A 941 11.66 16.09 47.55
C ASN A 941 11.17 16.56 46.16
N THR A 942 10.96 15.64 45.22
CA THR A 942 10.43 15.98 43.89
C THR A 942 8.95 16.36 43.98
N ARG A 943 8.59 17.49 43.35
CA ARG A 943 7.21 18.01 43.37
C ARG A 943 6.41 17.42 42.21
N THR A 944 5.09 17.34 42.38
CA THR A 944 4.16 17.07 41.25
C THR A 944 4.09 18.29 40.30
N VAL A 945 3.26 18.20 39.27
CA VAL A 945 2.97 19.29 38.30
C VAL A 945 2.40 20.54 38.98
N SER A 946 2.36 21.67 38.26
CA SER A 946 1.80 22.91 38.80
C SER A 946 0.30 22.79 39.11
N GLN A 947 -0.17 23.60 40.05
CA GLN A 947 -1.59 23.64 40.42
C GLN A 947 -2.46 24.11 39.24
N ASP A 948 -1.91 24.94 38.36
CA ASP A 948 -2.59 25.42 37.15
C ASP A 948 -2.86 24.26 36.18
N VAL A 949 -1.88 23.39 35.93
CA VAL A 949 -2.04 22.18 35.11
C VAL A 949 -3.10 21.23 35.71
N LEU A 950 -3.08 21.04 37.04
CA LEU A 950 -4.13 20.27 37.73
C LEU A 950 -5.51 20.93 37.66
N SER A 951 -5.60 22.24 37.44
CA SER A 951 -6.88 22.94 37.24
C SER A 951 -7.38 22.77 35.80
N SER A 952 -6.52 22.90 34.78
CA SER A 952 -6.87 22.66 33.37
C SER A 952 -7.36 21.23 33.14
N MET A 953 -6.67 20.23 33.72
CA MET A 953 -7.10 18.83 33.68
C MET A 953 -8.52 18.64 34.24
N LYS A 954 -8.87 19.30 35.36
CA LYS A 954 -10.22 19.21 35.96
C LYS A 954 -11.31 19.81 35.08
N VAL A 955 -11.04 20.93 34.42
CA VAL A 955 -12.00 21.59 33.52
C VAL A 955 -12.30 20.67 32.34
N LEU A 956 -11.27 20.15 31.67
CA LEU A 956 -11.42 19.31 30.49
C LEU A 956 -12.09 17.97 30.83
N MET A 957 -11.79 17.36 31.98
CA MET A 957 -12.53 16.18 32.47
C MET A 957 -14.02 16.45 32.69
N ALA A 958 -14.40 17.64 33.14
CA ALA A 958 -15.81 18.02 33.33
C ALA A 958 -16.54 18.29 32.00
N GLU A 959 -15.80 18.68 30.96
CA GLU A 959 -16.34 18.80 29.59
C GLU A 959 -16.51 17.42 28.94
N ASP A 960 -15.49 16.56 28.99
CA ASP A 960 -15.51 15.21 28.42
C ASP A 960 -16.54 14.28 29.07
N SER A 961 -16.82 14.40 30.37
CA SER A 961 -17.79 13.55 31.09
C SER A 961 -19.25 13.67 30.60
N ASN A 962 -19.52 14.56 29.64
CA ASN A 962 -20.82 14.65 28.96
C ASN A 962 -20.96 13.64 27.79
N ASN A 963 -19.88 12.97 27.38
CA ASN A 963 -19.88 11.91 26.37
C ASN A 963 -19.93 10.53 27.05
N ALA A 964 -21.11 9.91 27.07
CA ALA A 964 -21.40 8.66 27.80
C ALA A 964 -20.81 7.39 27.15
N GLN A 965 -19.52 7.39 26.86
CA GLN A 965 -18.79 6.27 26.23
C GLN A 965 -17.40 6.00 26.84
N SER A 966 -16.98 6.76 27.86
CA SER A 966 -15.63 6.66 28.46
C SER A 966 -15.61 6.84 29.99
N ASP A 967 -16.53 6.20 30.72
CA ASP A 967 -16.58 6.29 32.19
C ASP A 967 -15.47 5.49 32.92
N SER A 968 -14.84 4.51 32.25
CA SER A 968 -13.71 3.77 32.83
C SER A 968 -12.38 4.48 32.60
N PHE A 969 -11.69 4.79 33.70
CA PHE A 969 -10.30 5.25 33.67
C PHE A 969 -9.29 4.10 33.75
N LEU A 970 -9.74 2.88 34.06
CA LEU A 970 -8.93 1.67 34.08
C LEU A 970 -8.89 1.04 32.69
N LEU A 971 -7.81 0.33 32.39
CA LEU A 971 -7.70 -0.47 31.17
C LEU A 971 -8.34 -1.84 31.39
N ASP A 972 -9.08 -2.32 30.38
CA ASP A 972 -9.69 -3.66 30.38
C ASP A 972 -8.73 -4.71 29.79
N ASP A 973 -8.76 -5.95 30.31
CA ASP A 973 -7.99 -7.08 29.77
C ASP A 973 -8.77 -7.74 28.62
N THR A 974 -8.30 -7.52 27.38
CA THR A 974 -8.95 -7.99 26.15
C THR A 974 -8.67 -9.47 25.86
N SER A 975 -9.35 -10.35 26.60
CA SER A 975 -9.26 -11.82 26.46
C SER A 975 -9.73 -12.40 25.10
N SER A 976 -10.15 -11.55 24.16
CA SER A 976 -10.45 -11.91 22.76
C SER A 976 -9.28 -12.61 22.06
N ILE A 977 -9.58 -13.52 21.13
CA ILE A 977 -8.57 -14.21 20.33
C ILE A 977 -7.99 -13.20 19.29
N PRO A 978 -6.66 -12.99 19.25
CA PRO A 978 -6.04 -11.90 18.47
C PRO A 978 -5.53 -12.33 17.08
N PHE A 979 -5.74 -13.59 16.69
CA PHE A 979 -5.34 -14.16 15.41
C PHE A 979 -6.57 -14.68 14.65
N SER A 980 -6.49 -14.64 13.33
CA SER A 980 -7.43 -15.25 12.40
C SER A 980 -6.90 -16.59 11.90
N VAL A 981 -7.77 -17.41 11.31
CA VAL A 981 -7.33 -18.64 10.64
C VAL A 981 -6.42 -18.35 9.44
N ASP A 982 -6.55 -17.16 8.82
CA ASP A 982 -5.74 -16.77 7.68
C ASP A 982 -4.31 -16.34 8.09
N ASP A 983 -4.12 -15.83 9.32
CA ASP A 983 -2.79 -15.59 9.93
C ASP A 983 -1.97 -16.88 10.08
N LEU A 984 -2.61 -18.05 10.18
CA LEU A 984 -1.92 -19.34 10.13
C LEU A 984 -1.49 -19.71 8.70
N SER A 985 -2.28 -19.32 7.70
CA SER A 985 -2.05 -19.64 6.29
C SER A 985 -0.94 -18.81 5.64
N THR A 986 -0.56 -17.68 6.24
CA THR A 986 0.64 -16.91 5.87
C THR A 986 1.90 -17.43 6.58
N SER A 987 1.74 -18.02 7.79
CA SER A 987 2.85 -18.55 8.59
C SER A 987 3.35 -19.95 8.17
N LEU A 988 2.54 -20.70 7.41
CA LEU A 988 2.83 -22.06 6.97
C LEU A 988 2.79 -22.12 5.44
N GLN A 989 3.82 -22.66 4.79
CA GLN A 989 3.85 -22.78 3.32
C GLN A 989 3.64 -24.23 2.87
N GLU A 990 2.93 -24.42 1.76
CA GLU A 990 2.59 -25.76 1.22
C GLU A 990 3.84 -26.58 0.84
N ARG A 991 4.92 -25.90 0.43
CA ARG A 991 6.18 -26.55 0.00
C ARG A 991 6.86 -27.30 1.14
N ASP A 992 6.71 -26.82 2.38
CA ASP A 992 7.41 -27.33 3.56
C ASP A 992 6.98 -28.75 3.96
N PHE A 993 5.85 -29.22 3.45
CA PHE A 993 5.29 -30.56 3.73
C PHE A 993 5.60 -31.58 2.61
N SER A 994 6.43 -31.22 1.63
CA SER A 994 6.77 -32.08 0.47
C SER A 994 7.73 -33.23 0.80
N GLU A 995 8.64 -33.06 1.77
CA GLU A 995 9.67 -34.04 2.13
C GLU A 995 9.32 -34.83 3.41
N MET A 996 8.07 -34.77 3.86
CA MET A 996 7.66 -35.33 5.15
C MET A 996 7.54 -36.86 5.15
N LYS A 997 8.13 -37.50 6.16
CA LYS A 997 7.88 -38.91 6.48
C LYS A 997 6.65 -39.08 7.38
N PRO A 998 5.85 -40.14 7.20
CA PRO A 998 4.78 -40.52 8.11
C PRO A 998 5.33 -41.18 9.39
N ALA A 999 4.43 -41.51 10.33
CA ALA A 999 4.78 -42.28 11.53
C ALA A 999 5.23 -43.72 11.21
N ASP A 1000 6.47 -44.07 11.55
CA ASP A 1000 7.06 -45.39 11.26
C ASP A 1000 6.26 -46.56 11.87
N GLU A 1001 5.69 -46.40 13.07
CA GLU A 1001 4.83 -47.43 13.71
C GLU A 1001 3.62 -47.85 12.87
N LEU A 1002 3.10 -46.96 12.01
CA LEU A 1002 1.99 -47.30 11.11
C LEU A 1002 2.47 -48.01 9.85
N LEU A 1003 3.71 -47.78 9.40
CA LEU A 1003 4.26 -48.43 8.20
C LEU A 1003 4.43 -49.95 8.36
N GLU A 1004 4.54 -50.45 9.60
CA GLU A 1004 4.52 -51.88 9.91
C GLU A 1004 3.15 -52.53 9.61
N ASN A 1005 2.06 -51.74 9.62
CA ASN A 1005 0.72 -52.22 9.30
C ASN A 1005 0.47 -52.14 7.78
N PRO A 1006 0.16 -53.26 7.09
CA PRO A 1006 -0.04 -53.27 5.64
C PRO A 1006 -1.20 -52.38 5.16
N ALA A 1007 -2.14 -52.00 6.04
CA ALA A 1007 -3.22 -51.06 5.71
C ALA A 1007 -2.74 -49.61 5.48
N PHE A 1008 -1.50 -49.28 5.87
CA PHE A 1008 -0.95 -47.92 5.88
C PHE A 1008 0.25 -47.70 4.95
N GLN A 1009 0.61 -48.69 4.11
CA GLN A 1009 1.75 -48.57 3.18
C GLN A 1009 1.60 -47.40 2.19
N PHE A 1010 0.36 -46.96 1.91
CA PHE A 1010 0.04 -45.75 1.13
C PHE A 1010 0.61 -44.45 1.73
N LEU A 1011 1.08 -44.44 2.98
CA LEU A 1011 1.69 -43.26 3.59
C LEU A 1011 3.10 -42.95 3.03
N ASN A 1012 3.70 -43.90 2.32
CA ASN A 1012 4.94 -43.71 1.55
C ASN A 1012 4.70 -43.21 0.10
N GLU A 1013 3.44 -42.97 -0.29
CA GLU A 1013 3.01 -42.38 -1.57
C GLU A 1013 2.50 -40.94 -1.37
#